data_AF-A0A3N0Y537-F1
#
_entry.id   AF-A0A3N0Y537-F1
#
_cell.length_a   1.000
_cell.length_b   1.000
_cell.length_c   1.000
_cell.angle_alpha   90.00
_cell.angle_beta   90.00
_cell.angle_gamma   90.00
#
_symmetry.space_group_name_H-M   'P 1'
#
loop_
_entity.id
_entity.type
_entity.pdbx_description
1 polymer ?
#
loop_
_entity_poly.entity_id
_entity_poly.type
_entity_poly.pdbx_seq_one_letter_code
_entity_poly.pdbx_strand_id
1 'polypeptide(L)'
;MCSGVGGHYELDASGDRDLNLSVVYTSSSNKYKTLFIYSTSQNETQVNDTNPDLFWDRSQLPSDRPDHGIEIQHIIMIVLGLSVVMATAVAFILYRQNRRVRFDQKKWSHIAPSLITPLDDKERNHFSLRIDEDKKGDNSVQIHKGRYDKKPVILKELRNTDGNFSEDQRIELNSVKNCPTHEHVSVRLTVTNLALSLSLSLSLSLSLSGGQLLRIDYYNLTKFYGTVKFECGVFGVFEFCERGSLRSVLNDKISYPNESFMDLEFKISVMYDIAKGMSYLHSSNVGVHGRLKSTNCVVDNRMVVKITDFGCNTILTPGKDLWTAPEHMRVQGISQKGDVYSFAIISQEIILRKSTFHTSYCSDTTEKIYCVQYPRGPNVFRPDLSFESVGETEAELFVLIKSCWEEDPEKRPDFKRIEGSLGKIFSNFHNQANASYMDNLIRRLQMYSRNLEHLVEERTALYKAERDRADQLNFMLLPGPVVRSLKETGRVEPELYDEVTIYFSDIVCFTTLCHHSTPMEVVDMLNDIYKNFDSILDHHDVYKVETIGDAYMVASGLPKRNGNRHAVDICLMALDILEFMGTFQLRHLPGIPLWIRIGIHSGPCAAGVVGNKMPRYCLFGDTVNTASRMESTGLPLRIHVSESTIQILQRTDCQFECERRGETYLKGKGKEMTYWLTGVTGQKYNLPTPPTAENFQRLQQDLAERIVSTLNKRGNERRKTLSTRQRRTQRHSSDGQLEYLHLTDPATYL
;
A
#
# COMPACT_ATOMS: atom_id res chain seq x y z
N MET A 1 -78.93 1.44 24.71
CA MET A 1 -79.04 2.89 24.98
C MET A 1 -79.50 3.09 26.40
N CYS A 2 -78.71 3.77 27.24
CA CYS A 2 -79.03 4.02 28.65
C CYS A 2 -78.85 5.52 28.96
N SER A 3 -79.90 6.20 29.41
CA SER A 3 -79.85 7.62 29.80
C SER A 3 -79.49 7.73 31.29
N GLY A 4 -78.25 8.16 31.58
CA GLY A 4 -77.77 8.41 32.94
C GLY A 4 -77.56 9.90 33.23
N VAL A 5 -77.27 10.22 34.49
CA VAL A 5 -77.12 11.58 35.05
C VAL A 5 -76.02 12.41 34.36
N GLY A 6 -75.10 11.77 33.61
CA GLY A 6 -74.03 12.42 32.86
C GLY A 6 -74.32 12.70 31.38
N GLY A 7 -75.56 12.49 30.91
CA GLY A 7 -75.96 12.69 29.51
C GLY A 7 -76.02 11.40 28.69
N HIS A 8 -76.31 11.55 27.40
CA HIS A 8 -76.52 10.44 26.46
C HIS A 8 -75.17 9.77 26.11
N TYR A 9 -75.07 8.45 26.27
CA TYR A 9 -73.87 7.68 25.90
C TYR A 9 -74.25 6.55 24.95
N GLU A 10 -73.42 6.39 23.92
CA GLU A 10 -73.43 5.25 23.01
C GLU A 10 -72.29 4.31 23.41
N LEU A 11 -72.59 3.01 23.42
CA LEU A 11 -71.64 1.96 23.72
C LEU A 11 -71.43 1.17 22.43
N ASP A 12 -70.18 0.81 22.15
CA ASP A 12 -69.84 0.00 21.00
C ASP A 12 -70.25 -1.48 21.20
N ALA A 13 -70.01 -2.32 20.18
CA ALA A 13 -70.35 -3.73 20.23
C ALA A 13 -69.58 -4.54 21.30
N SER A 14 -68.48 -3.98 21.83
CA SER A 14 -67.65 -4.57 22.88
C SER A 14 -68.07 -4.13 24.29
N GLY A 15 -69.01 -3.17 24.39
CA GLY A 15 -69.48 -2.60 25.65
C GLY A 15 -68.65 -1.41 26.14
N ASP A 16 -67.71 -0.92 25.33
CA ASP A 16 -66.89 0.25 25.62
C ASP A 16 -67.63 1.53 25.22
N ARG A 17 -67.31 2.64 25.87
CA ARG A 17 -67.99 3.92 25.65
C ARG A 17 -67.37 4.66 24.48
N ASP A 18 -68.20 4.96 23.47
CA ASP A 18 -67.81 5.86 22.40
C ASP A 18 -67.67 7.29 22.94
N LEU A 19 -66.48 7.86 22.73
CA LEU A 19 -66.07 9.18 23.19
C LEU A 19 -65.73 10.06 21.99
N ASN A 20 -66.41 11.20 21.87
CA ASN A 20 -66.00 12.24 20.94
C ASN A 20 -64.86 13.05 21.58
N LEU A 21 -63.66 12.96 21.01
CA LEU A 21 -62.47 13.65 21.47
C LEU A 21 -62.33 14.97 20.70
N SER A 22 -62.41 16.11 21.39
CA SER A 22 -62.27 17.43 20.78
C SER A 22 -60.94 18.09 21.15
N VAL A 23 -60.19 18.56 20.15
CA VAL A 23 -59.00 19.40 20.36
C VAL A 23 -59.42 20.87 20.30
N VAL A 24 -59.15 21.60 21.39
CA VAL A 24 -59.53 23.02 21.53
C VAL A 24 -58.24 23.84 21.63
N TYR A 25 -58.18 24.97 20.93
CA TYR A 25 -57.07 25.90 20.99
C TYR A 25 -57.55 27.31 21.36
N THR A 26 -56.65 28.12 21.89
CA THR A 26 -56.93 29.51 22.24
C THR A 26 -56.55 30.40 21.06
N SER A 27 -57.52 31.13 20.51
CA SER A 27 -57.26 32.10 19.43
C SER A 27 -56.46 33.30 19.93
N SER A 28 -55.90 34.08 19.01
CA SER A 28 -55.21 35.36 19.29
C SER A 28 -56.05 36.38 20.05
N SER A 29 -57.38 36.20 20.11
CA SER A 29 -58.33 37.00 20.90
C SER A 29 -58.64 36.44 22.31
N ASN A 30 -57.87 35.45 22.78
CA ASN A 30 -58.07 34.74 24.07
C ASN A 30 -59.44 34.04 24.21
N LYS A 31 -60.08 33.66 23.10
CA LYS A 31 -61.28 32.82 23.09
C LYS A 31 -60.94 31.39 22.68
N TYR A 32 -61.52 30.41 23.39
CA TYR A 32 -61.41 28.99 23.06
C TYR A 32 -62.22 28.65 21.80
N LYS A 33 -61.56 28.00 20.84
CA LYS A 33 -62.18 27.49 19.60
C LYS A 33 -61.82 26.01 19.43
N THR A 34 -62.78 25.22 18.93
CA THR A 34 -62.56 23.79 18.68
C THR A 34 -61.98 23.61 17.29
N LEU A 35 -60.83 22.94 17.19
CA LEU A 35 -60.09 22.76 15.94
C LEU A 35 -60.63 21.57 15.14
N PHE A 36 -60.70 20.40 15.76
CA PHE A 36 -61.33 19.22 15.20
C PHE A 36 -61.91 18.33 16.31
N ILE A 37 -62.90 17.52 15.94
CA ILE A 37 -63.56 16.54 16.79
C ILE A 37 -63.37 15.18 16.13
N TYR A 38 -62.78 14.24 16.85
CA TYR A 38 -62.66 12.85 16.43
C TYR A 38 -63.76 12.03 17.10
N SER A 39 -64.62 11.42 16.28
CA SER A 39 -65.64 10.49 16.79
C SER A 39 -65.09 9.07 16.72
N THR A 40 -64.94 8.44 17.89
CA THR A 40 -64.51 7.03 17.98
C THR A 40 -65.51 6.07 17.34
N SER A 41 -66.82 6.36 17.42
CA SER A 41 -67.89 5.55 16.80
C SER A 41 -67.79 5.47 15.27
N GLN A 42 -67.39 6.57 14.61
CA GLN A 42 -67.27 6.65 13.15
C GLN A 42 -65.82 6.51 12.68
N ASN A 43 -64.85 6.50 13.61
CA ASN A 43 -63.41 6.54 13.35
C ASN A 43 -63.01 7.64 12.35
N GLU A 44 -63.67 8.79 12.44
CA GLU A 44 -63.46 9.93 11.55
C GLU A 44 -63.20 11.21 12.33
N THR A 45 -62.29 12.04 11.79
CA THR A 45 -61.95 13.35 12.33
C THR A 45 -62.69 14.43 11.54
N GLN A 46 -63.63 15.12 12.20
CA GLN A 46 -64.33 16.27 11.63
C GLN A 46 -63.59 17.56 12.00
N VAL A 47 -63.06 18.25 10.99
CA VAL A 47 -62.37 19.54 11.18
C VAL A 47 -63.41 20.66 11.29
N ASN A 48 -63.41 21.36 12.43
CA ASN A 48 -64.35 22.46 12.70
C ASN A 48 -63.79 23.83 12.32
N ASP A 49 -62.47 24.02 12.43
CA ASP A 49 -61.80 25.26 12.00
C ASP A 49 -60.71 24.91 10.99
N THR A 50 -60.95 25.24 9.72
CA THR A 50 -60.05 24.92 8.61
C THR A 50 -58.92 25.94 8.45
N ASN A 51 -58.92 27.05 9.19
CA ASN A 51 -57.87 28.07 9.11
C ASN A 51 -57.55 28.68 10.49
N PRO A 52 -56.94 27.91 11.40
CA PRO A 52 -56.71 28.36 12.76
C PRO A 52 -55.57 29.40 12.83
N ASP A 53 -55.75 30.42 13.68
CA ASP A 53 -54.75 31.45 14.02
C ASP A 53 -53.58 30.89 14.87
N LEU A 54 -53.03 29.73 14.51
CA LEU A 54 -51.91 29.06 15.17
C LEU A 54 -50.61 29.31 14.38
N PHE A 55 -49.50 29.55 15.09
CA PHE A 55 -48.18 29.72 14.49
C PHE A 55 -47.61 28.36 14.05
N TRP A 56 -48.02 27.87 12.88
CA TRP A 56 -47.40 26.73 12.21
C TRP A 56 -46.39 27.20 11.16
N ASP A 57 -45.26 26.49 11.02
CA ASP A 57 -44.29 26.80 9.97
C ASP A 57 -44.99 26.68 8.60
N ARG A 58 -44.91 27.74 7.79
CA ARG A 58 -45.65 27.93 6.51
C ARG A 58 -47.18 28.03 6.61
N SER A 59 -47.75 28.24 7.79
CA SER A 59 -49.18 28.50 8.00
C SER A 59 -50.12 27.38 7.51
N GLN A 60 -49.65 26.13 7.46
CA GLN A 60 -50.45 24.95 7.13
C GLN A 60 -50.36 23.90 8.25
N LEU A 61 -51.43 23.14 8.44
CA LEU A 61 -51.46 22.02 9.39
C LEU A 61 -50.43 20.95 8.95
N PRO A 62 -49.57 20.44 9.84
CA PRO A 62 -48.69 19.32 9.50
C PRO A 62 -49.49 18.10 9.01
N SER A 63 -48.92 17.38 8.04
CA SER A 63 -49.48 16.12 7.55
C SER A 63 -49.63 15.10 8.69
N ASP A 64 -50.74 14.37 8.72
CA ASP A 64 -51.03 13.29 9.67
C ASP A 64 -50.20 12.01 9.42
N ARG A 65 -49.45 11.99 8.31
CA ARG A 65 -48.52 10.91 7.95
C ARG A 65 -47.09 11.29 8.34
N PRO A 66 -46.37 10.47 9.11
CA PRO A 66 -44.98 10.73 9.47
C PRO A 66 -44.11 10.75 8.20
N ASP A 67 -43.33 11.82 8.02
CA ASP A 67 -42.36 11.91 6.93
C ASP A 67 -41.37 10.75 7.03
N HIS A 68 -41.50 9.78 6.13
CA HIS A 68 -40.48 8.75 5.97
C HIS A 68 -39.27 9.42 5.32
N GLY A 69 -38.26 9.71 6.14
CA GLY A 69 -36.89 9.90 5.66
C GLY A 69 -36.49 8.76 4.73
N ILE A 70 -35.50 9.02 3.87
CA ILE A 70 -35.02 8.15 2.79
C ILE A 70 -35.17 6.66 3.17
N GLU A 71 -36.11 5.96 2.52
CA GLU A 71 -36.39 4.56 2.82
C GLU A 71 -35.11 3.74 2.79
N ILE A 72 -34.98 2.80 3.73
CA ILE A 72 -33.82 1.89 3.85
C ILE A 72 -33.47 1.25 2.49
N GLN A 73 -34.46 1.03 1.63
CA GLN A 73 -34.30 0.51 0.27
C GLN A 73 -33.46 1.44 -0.64
N HIS A 74 -33.64 2.76 -0.54
CA HIS A 74 -32.84 3.74 -1.28
C HIS A 74 -31.40 3.81 -0.78
N ILE A 75 -31.18 3.71 0.54
CA ILE A 75 -29.83 3.65 1.12
C ILE A 75 -29.13 2.36 0.66
N ILE A 76 -29.80 1.22 0.72
CA ILE A 76 -29.29 -0.07 0.23
C ILE A 76 -28.95 0.03 -1.27
N MET A 77 -29.81 0.65 -2.08
CA MET A 77 -29.57 0.86 -3.50
C MET A 77 -28.35 1.75 -3.77
N ILE A 78 -28.16 2.83 -3.01
CA ILE A 78 -27.00 3.72 -3.16
C ILE A 78 -25.71 2.98 -2.77
N VAL A 79 -25.73 2.22 -1.67
CA VAL A 79 -24.57 1.44 -1.21
C VAL A 79 -24.24 0.30 -2.18
N LEU A 80 -25.25 -0.38 -2.73
CA LEU A 80 -25.08 -1.39 -3.78
C LEU A 80 -24.55 -0.76 -5.07
N GLY A 81 -25.05 0.41 -5.47
CA GLY A 81 -24.56 1.15 -6.63
C GLY A 81 -23.09 1.53 -6.48
N LEU A 82 -22.71 2.13 -5.35
CA LEU A 82 -21.33 2.53 -5.07
C LEU A 82 -20.38 1.33 -4.98
N SER A 83 -20.82 0.22 -4.37
CA SER A 83 -20.00 -1.00 -4.29
C SER A 83 -19.81 -1.67 -5.65
N VAL A 84 -20.81 -1.65 -6.53
CA VAL A 84 -20.66 -2.13 -7.92
C VAL A 84 -19.71 -1.23 -8.72
N VAL A 85 -19.80 0.09 -8.56
CA VAL A 85 -18.87 1.03 -9.22
C VAL A 85 -17.43 0.85 -8.73
N MET A 86 -17.23 0.64 -7.42
CA MET A 86 -15.91 0.34 -6.86
C MET A 86 -15.38 -1.02 -7.32
N ALA A 87 -16.21 -2.07 -7.31
CA ALA A 87 -15.83 -3.39 -7.77
C ALA A 87 -15.49 -3.38 -9.27
N THR A 88 -16.22 -2.64 -10.09
CA THR A 88 -15.93 -2.48 -11.53
C THR A 88 -14.69 -1.63 -11.77
N ALA A 89 -14.43 -0.58 -10.98
CA ALA A 89 -13.19 0.19 -11.05
C ALA A 89 -11.97 -0.66 -10.65
N VAL A 90 -12.05 -1.43 -9.57
CA VAL A 90 -11.00 -2.37 -9.15
C VAL A 90 -10.83 -3.48 -10.18
N ALA A 91 -11.91 -4.07 -10.69
CA ALA A 91 -11.85 -5.05 -11.76
C ALA A 91 -11.27 -4.46 -13.05
N PHE A 92 -11.51 -3.17 -13.36
CA PHE A 92 -10.91 -2.48 -14.49
C PHE A 92 -9.44 -2.17 -14.27
N ILE A 93 -9.03 -1.80 -13.05
CA ILE A 93 -7.62 -1.60 -12.67
C ILE A 93 -6.87 -2.93 -12.73
N LEU A 94 -7.43 -3.99 -12.13
CA LEU A 94 -6.90 -5.34 -12.20
C LEU A 94 -6.92 -5.85 -13.64
N TYR A 95 -7.96 -5.60 -14.42
CA TYR A 95 -7.99 -5.91 -15.85
C TYR A 95 -6.93 -5.12 -16.60
N ARG A 96 -6.64 -3.86 -16.25
CA ARG A 96 -5.61 -3.05 -16.91
C ARG A 96 -4.19 -3.47 -16.50
N GLN A 97 -3.97 -3.81 -15.23
CA GLN A 97 -2.72 -4.40 -14.73
C GLN A 97 -2.51 -5.79 -15.31
N ASN A 98 -3.51 -6.65 -15.26
CA ASN A 98 -3.48 -7.99 -15.81
C ASN A 98 -3.50 -7.97 -17.35
N ARG A 99 -4.01 -6.92 -17.99
CA ARG A 99 -3.84 -6.66 -19.43
C ARG A 99 -2.42 -6.22 -19.74
N ARG A 100 -1.74 -5.45 -18.88
CA ARG A 100 -0.30 -5.18 -19.01
C ARG A 100 0.52 -6.46 -18.83
N VAL A 101 0.27 -7.24 -17.78
CA VAL A 101 0.92 -8.54 -17.54
C VAL A 101 0.60 -9.54 -18.65
N ARG A 102 -0.66 -9.61 -19.12
CA ARG A 102 -1.02 -10.40 -20.31
C ARG A 102 -0.48 -9.83 -21.60
N PHE A 103 -0.24 -8.52 -21.75
CA PHE A 103 0.49 -7.96 -22.89
C PHE A 103 1.96 -8.35 -22.82
N ASP A 104 2.54 -8.42 -21.62
CA ASP A 104 3.92 -8.86 -21.39
C ASP A 104 4.08 -10.39 -21.46
N GLN A 105 3.03 -11.17 -21.15
CA GLN A 105 2.98 -12.63 -21.32
C GLN A 105 2.54 -13.04 -22.74
N LYS A 106 1.65 -12.29 -23.41
CA LYS A 106 1.31 -12.46 -24.85
C LYS A 106 2.45 -12.06 -25.79
N LYS A 107 3.55 -11.48 -25.28
CA LYS A 107 4.83 -11.31 -26.00
C LYS A 107 5.61 -12.61 -26.19
N TRP A 108 5.14 -13.72 -25.64
CA TRP A 108 5.74 -15.03 -25.79
C TRP A 108 4.92 -15.83 -26.80
N SER A 109 5.22 -15.62 -28.07
CA SER A 109 4.88 -16.60 -29.10
C SER A 109 6.16 -17.37 -29.40
N HIS A 110 6.23 -18.62 -28.97
CA HIS A 110 7.25 -19.53 -29.46
C HIS A 110 6.97 -19.75 -30.95
N ILE A 111 7.72 -19.07 -31.82
CA ILE A 111 7.69 -19.33 -33.25
C ILE A 111 8.57 -20.56 -33.45
N ALA A 112 7.99 -21.65 -33.93
CA ALA A 112 8.76 -22.83 -34.30
C ALA A 112 9.81 -22.41 -35.36
N PRO A 113 11.09 -22.80 -35.23
CA PRO A 113 12.13 -22.43 -36.20
C PRO A 113 11.77 -22.77 -37.65
N SER A 114 10.94 -23.80 -37.85
CA SER A 114 10.41 -24.22 -39.16
C SER A 114 9.47 -23.21 -39.83
N LEU A 115 8.94 -22.23 -39.10
CA LEU A 115 8.07 -21.16 -39.62
C LEU A 115 8.86 -19.91 -40.03
N ILE A 116 10.15 -19.84 -39.68
CA ILE A 116 11.04 -18.76 -40.09
C ILE A 116 11.56 -19.13 -41.48
N THR A 117 11.19 -18.36 -42.50
CA THR A 117 11.72 -18.59 -43.85
C THR A 117 13.06 -17.84 -43.97
N PRO A 118 14.21 -18.54 -44.04
CA PRO A 118 15.45 -17.89 -44.45
C PRO A 118 15.25 -17.40 -45.89
N LEU A 119 15.61 -16.15 -46.19
CA LEU A 119 15.53 -15.66 -47.57
C LEU A 119 16.63 -16.34 -48.38
N ASP A 120 16.26 -17.31 -49.20
CA ASP A 120 17.17 -18.07 -50.06
C ASP A 120 17.97 -17.15 -50.98
N ASP A 121 19.27 -17.03 -50.72
CA ASP A 121 20.24 -16.75 -51.77
C ASP A 121 20.41 -18.04 -52.57
N LYS A 122 19.85 -18.06 -53.78
CA LYS A 122 20.25 -19.04 -54.80
C LYS A 122 21.72 -18.78 -55.13
N GLU A 123 22.63 -19.48 -54.44
CA GLU A 123 23.86 -20.13 -54.95
C GLU A 123 24.88 -20.45 -53.83
N ARG A 124 25.12 -21.76 -53.65
CA ARG A 124 26.35 -22.43 -53.12
C ARG A 124 26.62 -22.30 -51.60
N ASN A 125 26.86 -23.37 -50.84
CA ASN A 125 27.78 -24.50 -51.08
C ASN A 125 27.30 -25.79 -50.39
N HIS A 126 27.44 -26.91 -51.11
CA HIS A 126 27.46 -28.27 -50.55
C HIS A 126 28.58 -28.43 -49.53
N PHE A 127 28.30 -29.09 -48.39
CA PHE A 127 29.33 -29.74 -47.57
C PHE A 127 28.98 -31.23 -47.47
N SER A 128 29.69 -32.05 -48.24
CA SER A 128 29.69 -33.51 -48.15
C SER A 128 30.68 -33.95 -47.06
N LEU A 129 30.19 -34.69 -46.06
CA LEU A 129 31.04 -35.47 -45.15
C LEU A 129 31.64 -36.65 -45.92
N ARG A 130 32.96 -36.68 -46.11
CA ARG A 130 33.70 -37.91 -46.44
C ARG A 130 34.45 -38.35 -45.20
N ILE A 131 34.22 -39.60 -44.79
CA ILE A 131 34.91 -40.28 -43.70
C ILE A 131 35.93 -41.20 -44.39
N ASP A 132 37.22 -40.91 -44.25
CA ASP A 132 38.28 -41.85 -44.63
C ASP A 132 38.73 -42.59 -43.36
N GLU A 133 38.60 -43.91 -43.37
CA GLU A 133 39.10 -44.81 -42.33
C GLU A 133 40.48 -45.33 -42.74
N ASP A 134 41.54 -44.99 -42.00
CA ASP A 134 42.82 -45.68 -42.10
C ASP A 134 43.10 -46.53 -40.85
N LYS A 135 43.27 -47.83 -41.07
CA LYS A 135 43.60 -48.86 -40.07
C LYS A 135 45.11 -49.13 -40.02
N LYS A 136 45.70 -49.01 -38.82
CA LYS A 136 46.80 -49.83 -38.23
C LYS A 136 47.29 -49.14 -36.95
N GLY A 137 47.71 -49.78 -35.86
CA GLY A 137 47.80 -51.17 -35.45
C GLY A 137 48.36 -51.15 -34.01
N ASP A 138 47.73 -51.94 -33.14
CA ASP A 138 48.15 -52.46 -31.83
C ASP A 138 48.49 -51.55 -30.62
N ASN A 139 47.83 -51.92 -29.52
CA ASN A 139 47.96 -51.62 -28.09
C ASN A 139 48.23 -50.19 -27.56
N SER A 140 47.30 -49.81 -26.67
CA SER A 140 47.14 -48.55 -25.91
C SER A 140 46.48 -47.38 -26.67
N VAL A 141 45.21 -47.13 -26.30
CA VAL A 141 44.41 -45.90 -26.49
C VAL A 141 44.65 -45.11 -27.78
N GLN A 142 43.86 -45.40 -28.82
CA GLN A 142 43.66 -44.49 -29.94
C GLN A 142 42.66 -43.38 -29.57
N ILE A 143 43.15 -42.16 -29.36
CA ILE A 143 42.32 -40.96 -29.37
C ILE A 143 41.98 -40.64 -30.84
N HIS A 144 40.72 -40.80 -31.23
CA HIS A 144 40.22 -40.24 -32.50
C HIS A 144 40.01 -38.73 -32.32
N LYS A 145 40.94 -37.94 -32.87
CA LYS A 145 40.78 -36.48 -33.01
C LYS A 145 39.97 -36.19 -34.27
N GLY A 146 38.72 -35.73 -34.10
CA GLY A 146 38.02 -34.94 -35.10
C GLY A 146 38.17 -33.45 -34.77
N ARG A 147 38.50 -32.60 -35.73
CA ARG A 147 38.53 -31.14 -35.55
C ARG A 147 37.16 -30.56 -35.92
N TYR A 148 36.45 -30.04 -34.93
CA TYR A 148 35.45 -28.98 -35.10
C TYR A 148 36.04 -27.71 -34.51
N ASP A 149 36.18 -26.69 -35.35
CA ASP A 149 36.50 -25.29 -35.02
C ASP A 149 37.38 -25.00 -33.77
N LYS A 150 38.62 -25.49 -33.80
CA LYS A 150 39.78 -24.99 -33.01
C LYS A 150 39.59 -24.72 -31.49
N LYS A 151 38.74 -25.44 -30.73
CA LYS A 151 38.82 -25.43 -29.24
C LYS A 151 38.66 -26.82 -28.60
N PRO A 152 39.54 -27.24 -27.67
CA PRO A 152 39.42 -28.49 -26.94
C PRO A 152 38.50 -28.34 -25.71
N VAL A 153 37.70 -29.37 -25.38
CA VAL A 153 36.88 -29.42 -24.17
C VAL A 153 37.30 -30.62 -23.31
N ILE A 154 37.48 -30.39 -22.00
CA ILE A 154 37.84 -31.38 -20.98
C ILE A 154 36.57 -31.95 -20.35
N LEU A 155 36.47 -33.27 -20.23
CA LEU A 155 35.37 -33.98 -19.56
C LEU A 155 35.71 -34.18 -18.08
N LYS A 156 34.75 -33.92 -17.18
CA LYS A 156 34.87 -34.21 -15.75
C LYS A 156 34.24 -35.58 -15.46
N GLU A 157 34.99 -36.40 -14.73
CA GLU A 157 34.77 -37.83 -14.49
C GLU A 157 33.44 -38.16 -13.81
N LEU A 158 32.78 -39.22 -14.28
CA LEU A 158 31.68 -39.88 -13.58
C LEU A 158 32.16 -41.23 -13.02
N ARG A 159 31.94 -41.40 -11.71
CA ARG A 159 32.23 -42.60 -10.92
C ARG A 159 31.26 -43.72 -11.30
N ASN A 160 31.71 -44.61 -12.17
CA ASN A 160 31.49 -46.07 -12.16
C ASN A 160 31.99 -46.62 -13.49
N THR A 161 32.94 -47.54 -13.43
CA THR A 161 33.87 -47.93 -14.50
C THR A 161 33.53 -49.27 -15.15
N ASP A 162 32.28 -49.69 -15.09
CA ASP A 162 31.90 -51.00 -15.60
C ASP A 162 30.99 -50.74 -16.80
N GLY A 163 31.63 -50.57 -17.95
CA GLY A 163 31.09 -50.01 -19.19
C GLY A 163 30.01 -50.83 -19.89
N ASN A 164 28.97 -51.23 -19.17
CA ASN A 164 27.81 -51.90 -19.73
C ASN A 164 26.52 -51.21 -19.27
N PHE A 165 26.20 -50.09 -19.91
CA PHE A 165 24.89 -49.44 -19.80
C PHE A 165 23.84 -50.32 -20.50
N SER A 166 22.69 -50.56 -19.85
CA SER A 166 21.54 -51.20 -20.50
C SER A 166 20.99 -50.31 -21.64
N GLU A 167 20.23 -50.89 -22.58
CA GLU A 167 19.56 -50.13 -23.66
C GLU A 167 18.74 -48.96 -23.10
N ASP A 168 18.01 -49.18 -22.00
CA ASP A 168 17.23 -48.12 -21.34
C ASP A 168 18.11 -47.02 -20.75
N GLN A 169 19.28 -47.36 -20.17
CA GLN A 169 20.24 -46.37 -19.67
C GLN A 169 20.99 -45.65 -20.82
N ARG A 170 21.21 -46.30 -21.96
CA ARG A 170 21.72 -45.64 -23.18
C ARG A 170 20.68 -44.72 -23.80
N ILE A 171 19.40 -45.08 -23.73
CA ILE A 171 18.29 -44.23 -24.14
C ILE A 171 18.15 -43.05 -23.18
N GLU A 172 18.37 -43.24 -21.87
CA GLU A 172 18.35 -42.16 -20.88
C GLU A 172 19.61 -41.25 -21.01
N LEU A 173 20.78 -41.81 -21.30
CA LEU A 173 21.98 -41.02 -21.60
C LEU A 173 21.88 -40.30 -22.96
N ASN A 174 21.25 -40.94 -23.96
CA ASN A 174 20.90 -40.31 -25.23
C ASN A 174 19.69 -39.39 -25.11
N SER A 175 18.85 -39.47 -24.08
CA SER A 175 17.82 -38.46 -23.79
C SER A 175 18.38 -37.31 -22.96
N VAL A 176 19.61 -37.46 -22.42
CA VAL A 176 20.40 -36.37 -21.84
C VAL A 176 21.35 -35.74 -22.89
N LYS A 177 21.86 -36.50 -23.88
CA LYS A 177 22.65 -36.01 -25.05
C LYS A 177 21.79 -35.51 -26.23
N ASN A 178 20.66 -36.16 -26.47
CA ASN A 178 19.50 -35.62 -27.21
C ASN A 178 18.45 -35.12 -26.22
N CYS A 179 18.85 -34.73 -25.00
CA CYS A 179 18.15 -33.59 -24.42
C CYS A 179 18.52 -32.51 -25.40
N PRO A 180 17.57 -32.03 -26.23
CA PRO A 180 17.83 -30.81 -26.90
C PRO A 180 18.03 -29.91 -25.69
N THR A 181 19.23 -29.36 -25.51
CA THR A 181 19.24 -27.95 -25.22
C THR A 181 18.49 -27.35 -26.40
N HIS A 182 17.16 -27.39 -26.28
CA HIS A 182 16.24 -26.45 -26.81
C HIS A 182 16.86 -25.16 -26.30
N GLU A 183 17.80 -24.63 -27.07
CA GLU A 183 17.74 -23.26 -27.45
C GLU A 183 16.33 -23.09 -28.04
N HIS A 184 15.36 -23.01 -27.13
CA HIS A 184 14.18 -22.20 -27.32
C HIS A 184 14.80 -20.85 -27.66
N VAL A 185 14.99 -20.60 -28.96
CA VAL A 185 15.21 -19.25 -29.44
C VAL A 185 13.89 -18.56 -29.09
N SER A 186 13.88 -18.02 -27.87
CA SER A 186 12.77 -17.28 -27.31
C SER A 186 12.84 -15.93 -27.99
N VAL A 187 12.45 -15.91 -29.27
CA VAL A 187 12.44 -14.67 -30.05
C VAL A 187 11.29 -13.85 -29.53
N ARG A 188 11.58 -12.94 -28.60
CA ARG A 188 10.62 -11.90 -28.25
C ARG A 188 10.63 -10.88 -29.37
N LEU A 189 9.55 -10.90 -30.13
CA LEU A 189 9.26 -10.00 -31.23
C LEU A 189 9.39 -8.54 -30.79
N THR A 190 10.40 -7.83 -31.29
CA THR A 190 10.19 -6.43 -31.65
C THR A 190 9.29 -6.44 -32.88
N VAL A 191 7.97 -6.43 -32.64
CA VAL A 191 7.00 -6.16 -33.71
C VAL A 191 7.19 -4.71 -34.13
N THR A 192 8.10 -4.46 -35.07
CA THR A 192 7.96 -3.29 -35.93
C THR A 192 6.72 -3.55 -36.77
N ASN A 193 5.66 -2.81 -36.47
CA ASN A 193 4.40 -2.93 -37.17
C ASN A 193 4.62 -2.45 -38.61
N LEU A 194 4.98 -3.35 -39.52
CA LEU A 194 4.95 -3.16 -40.97
C LEU A 194 3.50 -3.23 -41.46
N ALA A 195 2.60 -2.52 -40.78
CA ALA A 195 1.22 -2.36 -41.21
C ALA A 195 1.19 -1.24 -42.24
N LEU A 196 1.39 -1.57 -43.52
CA LEU A 196 1.05 -0.69 -44.62
C LEU A 196 0.53 -1.52 -45.80
N SER A 197 -0.73 -1.27 -46.12
CA SER A 197 -1.44 -1.75 -47.29
C SER A 197 -0.70 -1.31 -48.56
N LEU A 198 -0.12 -2.25 -49.30
CA LEU A 198 -0.21 -2.37 -50.76
C LEU A 198 0.67 -3.52 -51.25
N SER A 199 0.07 -4.31 -52.14
CA SER A 199 0.44 -5.63 -52.63
C SER A 199 1.67 -5.67 -53.54
N LEU A 200 2.43 -6.78 -53.46
CA LEU A 200 3.51 -7.24 -54.35
C LEU A 200 4.86 -6.49 -54.37
N SER A 201 4.91 -5.16 -54.26
CA SER A 201 6.20 -4.43 -54.32
C SER A 201 7.08 -4.67 -53.08
N LEU A 202 6.44 -4.78 -51.91
CA LEU A 202 7.12 -4.92 -50.62
C LEU A 202 7.85 -6.26 -50.47
N SER A 203 7.29 -7.35 -51.01
CA SER A 203 7.92 -8.68 -51.00
C SER A 203 9.22 -8.72 -51.79
N LEU A 204 9.30 -7.95 -52.89
CA LEU A 204 10.51 -7.85 -53.71
C LEU A 204 11.59 -7.01 -52.99
N SER A 205 11.21 -5.91 -52.34
CA SER A 205 12.14 -5.09 -51.55
C SER A 205 12.63 -5.81 -50.29
N LEU A 206 11.78 -6.59 -49.60
CA LEU A 206 12.16 -7.46 -48.48
C LEU A 206 13.07 -8.60 -48.95
N SER A 207 12.88 -9.11 -50.17
CA SER A 207 13.79 -10.09 -50.79
C SER A 207 15.18 -9.52 -51.04
N LEU A 208 15.28 -8.28 -51.52
CA LEU A 208 16.56 -7.61 -51.78
C LEU A 208 17.27 -7.11 -50.50
N SER A 209 16.53 -6.49 -49.57
CA SER A 209 17.12 -5.99 -48.32
C SER A 209 17.38 -7.11 -47.30
N GLY A 210 16.52 -8.14 -47.28
CA GLY A 210 16.64 -9.30 -46.40
C GLY A 210 17.91 -10.13 -46.65
N GLY A 211 18.31 -10.29 -47.92
CA GLY A 211 19.58 -10.96 -48.26
C GLY A 211 20.82 -10.23 -47.75
N GLN A 212 20.79 -8.89 -47.70
CA GLN A 212 21.88 -8.10 -47.14
C GLN A 212 21.91 -8.17 -45.59
N LEU A 213 20.74 -8.20 -44.95
CA LEU A 213 20.59 -8.30 -43.50
C LEU A 213 21.02 -9.66 -42.95
N LEU A 214 20.76 -10.76 -43.67
CA LEU A 214 21.16 -12.13 -43.28
C LEU A 214 22.68 -12.33 -43.21
N ARG A 215 23.46 -11.54 -43.95
CA ARG A 215 24.93 -11.62 -43.99
C ARG A 215 25.61 -10.84 -42.86
N ILE A 216 24.85 -10.06 -42.10
CA ILE A 216 25.37 -9.25 -41.00
C ILE A 216 25.39 -10.09 -39.72
N ASP A 217 26.59 -10.44 -39.27
CA ASP A 217 26.84 -11.05 -37.97
C ASP A 217 27.93 -10.24 -37.26
N TYR A 218 27.50 -9.32 -36.40
CA TYR A 218 28.41 -8.43 -35.68
C TYR A 218 27.92 -8.22 -34.24
N TYR A 219 28.86 -8.20 -33.29
CA TYR A 219 28.54 -8.24 -31.87
C TYR A 219 27.65 -7.07 -31.39
N ASN A 220 27.84 -5.87 -31.94
CA ASN A 220 27.07 -4.67 -31.60
C ASN A 220 25.88 -4.41 -32.54
N LEU A 221 25.50 -5.38 -33.38
CA LEU A 221 24.30 -5.32 -34.21
C LEU A 221 23.39 -6.51 -33.85
N THR A 222 22.08 -6.32 -33.87
CA THR A 222 21.15 -7.45 -33.69
C THR A 222 21.18 -8.36 -34.90
N LYS A 223 21.32 -9.67 -34.67
CA LYS A 223 21.25 -10.66 -35.75
C LYS A 223 19.84 -10.72 -36.34
N PHE A 224 19.74 -10.67 -37.67
CA PHE A 224 18.49 -10.91 -38.38
C PHE A 224 18.37 -12.39 -38.74
N TYR A 225 17.31 -13.05 -38.30
CA TYR A 225 17.09 -14.48 -38.53
C TYR A 225 16.25 -14.78 -39.78
N GLY A 226 15.37 -13.85 -40.18
CA GLY A 226 14.50 -14.04 -41.34
C GLY A 226 13.15 -13.35 -41.18
N THR A 227 12.18 -13.76 -42.00
CA THR A 227 10.80 -13.25 -41.92
C THR A 227 9.81 -14.36 -41.61
N VAL A 228 8.71 -13.99 -40.97
CA VAL A 228 7.56 -14.86 -40.71
C VAL A 228 6.29 -14.18 -41.21
N LYS A 229 5.42 -14.94 -41.86
CA LYS A 229 4.13 -14.45 -42.35
C LYS A 229 3.02 -14.94 -41.42
N PHE A 230 2.24 -14.01 -40.89
CA PHE A 230 0.99 -14.28 -40.19
C PHE A 230 -0.20 -13.74 -41.01
N GLU A 231 -1.43 -14.07 -40.61
CA GLU A 231 -2.65 -13.59 -41.27
C GLU A 231 -2.74 -12.05 -41.34
N CYS A 232 -2.11 -11.35 -40.39
CA CYS A 232 -2.10 -9.90 -40.29
C CYS A 232 -0.93 -9.20 -41.01
N GLY A 233 0.04 -9.93 -41.58
CA GLY A 233 1.18 -9.32 -42.28
C GLY A 233 2.46 -10.16 -42.26
N VAL A 234 3.55 -9.57 -42.77
CA VAL A 234 4.91 -10.13 -42.74
C VAL A 234 5.72 -9.43 -41.66
N PHE A 235 6.44 -10.20 -40.85
CA PHE A 235 7.22 -9.72 -39.71
C PHE A 235 8.68 -10.12 -39.85
N GLY A 236 9.59 -9.20 -39.51
CA GLY A 236 11.01 -9.49 -39.37
C GLY A 236 11.33 -10.12 -38.02
N VAL A 237 12.21 -11.12 -38.02
CA VAL A 237 12.63 -11.86 -36.82
C VAL A 237 14.07 -11.48 -36.51
N PHE A 238 14.28 -10.80 -35.38
CA PHE A 238 15.59 -10.32 -34.92
C PHE A 238 15.97 -10.96 -33.59
N GLU A 239 17.27 -10.91 -33.26
CA GLU A 239 17.80 -11.23 -31.94
C GLU A 239 17.09 -10.47 -30.83
N PHE A 240 16.73 -11.19 -29.76
CA PHE A 240 16.10 -10.60 -28.59
C PHE A 240 17.13 -10.16 -27.56
N CYS A 241 17.01 -8.92 -27.10
CA CYS A 241 17.80 -8.36 -26.02
C CYS A 241 16.92 -8.16 -24.77
N GLU A 242 17.28 -8.82 -23.68
CA GLU A 242 16.41 -9.05 -22.52
C GLU A 242 16.05 -7.79 -21.75
N ARG A 243 16.94 -6.79 -21.78
CA ARG A 243 16.74 -5.52 -21.06
C ARG A 243 15.98 -4.49 -21.89
N GLY A 244 15.61 -4.82 -23.13
CA GLY A 244 14.86 -3.94 -24.01
C GLY A 244 15.68 -2.79 -24.58
N SER A 245 15.05 -1.66 -24.85
CA SER A 245 15.73 -0.50 -25.44
C SER A 245 16.55 0.28 -24.42
N LEU A 246 17.62 0.92 -24.87
CA LEU A 246 18.45 1.80 -24.06
C LEU A 246 17.59 2.91 -23.44
N ARG A 247 16.61 3.45 -24.17
CA ARG A 247 15.65 4.42 -23.63
C ARG A 247 14.91 3.90 -22.39
N SER A 248 14.49 2.63 -22.38
CA SER A 248 13.84 2.01 -21.23
C SER A 248 14.82 1.85 -20.06
N VAL A 249 16.05 1.42 -20.33
CA VAL A 249 17.11 1.27 -19.30
C VAL A 249 17.47 2.62 -18.66
N LEU A 250 17.56 3.70 -19.46
CA LEU A 250 17.88 5.04 -18.96
C LEU A 250 16.77 5.59 -18.03
N ASN A 251 15.51 5.30 -18.36
CA ASN A 251 14.33 5.78 -17.63
C ASN A 251 13.96 4.93 -16.40
N ASP A 252 14.58 3.77 -16.21
CA ASP A 252 14.34 2.94 -15.03
C ASP A 252 14.99 3.57 -13.79
N LYS A 253 14.23 4.45 -13.14
CA LYS A 253 14.58 5.10 -11.87
C LYS A 253 14.31 4.22 -10.65
N ILE A 254 13.55 3.13 -10.81
CA ILE A 254 13.10 2.28 -9.70
C ILE A 254 14.22 1.34 -9.28
N SER A 255 14.97 0.81 -10.25
CA SER A 255 16.07 -0.11 -9.97
C SER A 255 17.33 0.58 -9.41
N TYR A 256 17.46 1.92 -9.50
CA TYR A 256 18.70 2.64 -9.14
C TYR A 256 18.43 4.02 -8.54
N PRO A 257 18.10 4.10 -7.23
CA PRO A 257 17.70 5.34 -6.55
C PRO A 257 18.85 6.33 -6.35
N ASN A 258 20.09 5.84 -6.26
CA ASN A 258 21.29 6.68 -6.25
C ASN A 258 21.78 6.72 -7.70
N GLU A 259 21.97 7.90 -8.29
CA GLU A 259 22.40 8.07 -9.69
C GLU A 259 23.76 7.39 -10.03
N SER A 260 24.39 6.67 -9.10
CA SER A 260 25.65 5.93 -9.22
C SER A 260 25.60 4.69 -10.11
N PHE A 261 24.44 4.23 -10.56
CA PHE A 261 24.33 3.03 -11.41
C PHE A 261 25.04 3.17 -12.77
N MET A 262 25.04 4.37 -13.33
CA MET A 262 25.77 4.68 -14.55
C MET A 262 26.85 5.69 -14.22
N ASP A 263 27.93 5.20 -13.62
CA ASP A 263 29.17 5.97 -13.56
C ASP A 263 29.63 6.33 -14.99
N LEU A 264 30.51 7.31 -15.07
CA LEU A 264 30.99 7.84 -16.34
C LEU A 264 31.67 6.76 -17.20
N GLU A 265 32.38 5.84 -16.56
CA GLU A 265 33.02 4.70 -17.21
C GLU A 265 31.97 3.84 -17.94
N PHE A 266 30.88 3.47 -17.25
CA PHE A 266 29.79 2.73 -17.84
C PHE A 266 29.12 3.51 -18.98
N LYS A 267 28.88 4.82 -18.80
CA LYS A 267 28.31 5.70 -19.84
C LYS A 267 29.17 5.70 -21.11
N ILE A 268 30.48 5.86 -20.99
CA ILE A 268 31.43 5.82 -22.12
C ILE A 268 31.39 4.45 -22.79
N SER A 269 31.29 3.39 -22.01
CA SER A 269 31.27 2.03 -22.49
C SER A 269 30.02 1.72 -23.35
N VAL A 270 28.86 2.26 -22.96
CA VAL A 270 27.59 2.20 -23.72
C VAL A 270 27.71 3.02 -25.01
N MET A 271 28.28 4.23 -24.94
CA MET A 271 28.53 5.06 -26.12
C MET A 271 29.51 4.40 -27.11
N TYR A 272 30.53 3.72 -26.59
CA TYR A 272 31.52 2.99 -27.38
C TYR A 272 30.89 1.81 -28.13
N ASP A 273 30.02 1.03 -27.46
CA ASP A 273 29.28 -0.07 -28.10
C ASP A 273 28.43 0.42 -29.30
N ILE A 274 27.75 1.57 -29.14
CA ILE A 274 26.97 2.19 -30.22
C ILE A 274 27.90 2.67 -31.35
N ALA A 275 28.98 3.37 -31.02
CA ALA A 275 29.92 3.89 -32.02
C ALA A 275 30.55 2.77 -32.85
N LYS A 276 30.94 1.67 -32.20
CA LYS A 276 31.50 0.48 -32.84
C LYS A 276 30.50 -0.24 -33.76
N GLY A 277 29.25 -0.39 -33.32
CA GLY A 277 28.17 -0.95 -34.15
C GLY A 277 27.90 -0.09 -35.40
N MET A 278 27.85 1.23 -35.25
CA MET A 278 27.65 2.15 -36.37
C MET A 278 28.85 2.22 -37.33
N SER A 279 30.07 2.18 -36.80
CA SER A 279 31.32 2.10 -37.58
C SER A 279 31.31 0.89 -38.52
N TYR A 280 30.92 -0.28 -38.00
CA TYR A 280 30.71 -1.48 -38.81
C TYR A 280 29.56 -1.31 -39.82
N LEU A 281 28.40 -0.79 -39.39
CA LEU A 281 27.24 -0.62 -40.27
C LEU A 281 27.54 0.32 -41.46
N HIS A 282 28.25 1.41 -41.24
CA HIS A 282 28.64 2.39 -42.27
C HIS A 282 29.65 1.83 -43.29
N SER A 283 30.45 0.84 -42.90
CA SER A 283 31.36 0.12 -43.79
C SER A 283 30.72 -1.10 -44.47
N SER A 284 29.54 -1.52 -43.99
CA SER A 284 28.77 -2.61 -44.59
C SER A 284 27.97 -2.15 -45.83
N ASN A 285 27.40 -3.10 -46.55
CA ASN A 285 26.54 -2.83 -47.72
C ASN A 285 25.26 -2.06 -47.38
N VAL A 286 24.85 -2.02 -46.10
CA VAL A 286 23.70 -1.20 -45.65
C VAL A 286 24.04 0.29 -45.70
N GLY A 287 25.30 0.65 -45.39
CA GLY A 287 25.87 1.99 -45.53
C GLY A 287 25.35 3.08 -44.58
N VAL A 288 24.05 3.13 -44.29
CA VAL A 288 23.40 4.17 -43.47
C VAL A 288 22.29 3.56 -42.63
N HIS A 289 22.20 3.92 -41.35
CA HIS A 289 21.07 3.51 -40.51
C HIS A 289 19.84 4.37 -40.80
N GLY A 290 19.98 5.70 -40.82
CA GLY A 290 18.95 6.66 -41.21
C GLY A 290 17.87 6.95 -40.17
N ARG A 291 17.83 6.17 -39.07
CA ARG A 291 16.84 6.27 -38.00
C ARG A 291 17.43 5.87 -36.64
N LEU A 292 18.71 6.18 -36.41
CA LEU A 292 19.35 5.86 -35.15
C LEU A 292 18.68 6.64 -33.99
N LYS A 293 18.21 5.92 -32.97
CA LYS A 293 17.52 6.47 -31.79
C LYS A 293 17.86 5.62 -30.58
N SER A 294 17.72 6.18 -29.37
CA SER A 294 17.88 5.40 -28.12
C SER A 294 16.83 4.28 -27.97
N THR A 295 15.73 4.31 -28.74
CA THR A 295 14.77 3.20 -28.85
C THR A 295 15.23 2.05 -29.74
N ASN A 296 16.15 2.32 -30.67
CA ASN A 296 16.69 1.38 -31.65
C ASN A 296 18.08 0.85 -31.23
N CYS A 297 18.57 1.31 -30.08
CA CYS A 297 19.67 0.69 -29.35
C CYS A 297 19.05 -0.24 -28.30
N VAL A 298 19.31 -1.53 -28.36
CA VAL A 298 18.79 -2.54 -27.44
C VAL A 298 19.93 -3.09 -26.57
N VAL A 299 19.59 -3.54 -25.36
CA VAL A 299 20.57 -3.93 -24.34
C VAL A 299 20.37 -5.39 -23.94
N ASP A 300 21.42 -6.19 -24.07
CA ASP A 300 21.40 -7.61 -23.71
C ASP A 300 21.54 -7.82 -22.19
N ASN A 301 21.43 -9.07 -21.76
CA ASN A 301 21.65 -9.47 -20.37
C ASN A 301 23.00 -9.03 -19.78
N ARG A 302 24.02 -8.87 -20.64
CA ARG A 302 25.41 -8.49 -20.31
C ARG A 302 25.65 -6.98 -20.30
N MET A 303 24.60 -6.16 -20.44
CA MET A 303 24.69 -4.70 -20.52
C MET A 303 25.52 -4.22 -21.72
N VAL A 304 25.52 -4.98 -22.81
CA VAL A 304 26.09 -4.59 -24.10
C VAL A 304 24.99 -3.99 -24.95
N VAL A 305 25.30 -2.88 -25.63
CA VAL A 305 24.38 -2.28 -26.59
C VAL A 305 24.54 -2.91 -27.97
N LYS A 306 23.40 -3.29 -28.55
CA LYS A 306 23.26 -3.72 -29.94
C LYS A 306 22.31 -2.78 -30.69
N ILE A 307 22.61 -2.50 -31.94
CA ILE A 307 21.79 -1.65 -32.81
C ILE A 307 20.81 -2.53 -33.59
N THR A 308 19.54 -2.14 -33.65
CA THR A 308 18.45 -2.84 -34.36
C THR A 308 17.77 -1.94 -35.39
N ASP A 309 16.88 -2.49 -36.21
CA ASP A 309 16.04 -1.77 -37.19
C ASP A 309 16.81 -1.03 -38.29
N PHE A 310 18.05 -1.48 -38.57
CA PHE A 310 18.85 -1.07 -39.71
C PHE A 310 18.40 -1.77 -41.01
N GLY A 311 18.81 -1.25 -42.18
CA GLY A 311 18.48 -1.83 -43.49
C GLY A 311 17.01 -1.68 -43.93
N CYS A 312 16.19 -0.96 -43.17
CA CYS A 312 14.76 -0.78 -43.44
C CYS A 312 14.42 0.54 -44.19
N ASN A 313 15.41 1.28 -44.69
CA ASN A 313 15.22 2.63 -45.24
C ASN A 313 14.42 2.67 -46.55
N THR A 314 14.42 1.59 -47.32
CA THR A 314 13.60 1.45 -48.53
C THR A 314 12.13 1.17 -48.23
N ILE A 315 11.84 0.67 -47.01
CA ILE A 315 10.52 0.20 -46.60
C ILE A 315 9.82 1.22 -45.70
N LEU A 316 10.60 1.91 -44.86
CA LEU A 316 10.08 2.84 -43.87
C LEU A 316 10.57 4.25 -44.18
N THR A 317 9.63 5.16 -44.43
CA THR A 317 9.95 6.57 -44.64
C THR A 317 10.59 7.17 -43.39
N PRO A 318 11.70 7.92 -43.49
CA PRO A 318 12.31 8.59 -42.34
C PRO A 318 11.32 9.61 -41.76
N GLY A 319 11.00 9.47 -40.47
CA GLY A 319 10.18 10.45 -39.74
C GLY A 319 11.01 11.66 -39.27
N LYS A 320 10.35 12.80 -39.06
CA LYS A 320 10.95 13.96 -38.39
C LYS A 320 10.78 13.81 -36.88
N ASP A 321 11.89 13.72 -36.17
CA ASP A 321 11.92 13.54 -34.71
C ASP A 321 13.13 14.27 -34.11
N LEU A 322 13.25 14.29 -32.78
CA LEU A 322 14.31 15.01 -32.06
C LEU A 322 15.73 14.45 -32.30
N TRP A 323 15.85 13.23 -32.82
CA TRP A 323 17.13 12.63 -33.21
C TRP A 323 17.52 12.93 -34.67
N THR A 324 16.60 13.47 -35.47
CA THR A 324 16.83 13.76 -36.89
C THR A 324 17.77 14.95 -37.03
N ALA A 325 18.75 14.87 -37.92
CA ALA A 325 19.68 15.98 -38.12
C ALA A 325 19.01 17.19 -38.82
N PRO A 326 19.47 18.44 -38.57
CA PRO A 326 18.84 19.66 -39.09
C PRO A 326 18.70 19.66 -40.61
N GLU A 327 19.72 19.19 -41.33
CA GLU A 327 19.70 19.10 -42.80
C GLU A 327 18.61 18.17 -43.32
N HIS A 328 18.37 17.05 -42.62
CA HIS A 328 17.34 16.07 -42.99
C HIS A 328 15.92 16.52 -42.58
N MET A 329 15.81 17.41 -41.59
CA MET A 329 14.53 18.07 -41.26
C MET A 329 14.13 19.08 -42.33
N ARG A 330 15.10 19.80 -42.91
CA ARG A 330 14.90 20.79 -43.97
C ARG A 330 14.65 20.13 -45.32
N VAL A 331 15.49 19.17 -45.68
CA VAL A 331 15.40 18.40 -46.93
C VAL A 331 15.33 16.93 -46.56
N GLN A 332 14.21 16.27 -46.88
CA GLN A 332 14.02 14.87 -46.50
C GLN A 332 15.12 13.99 -47.12
N GLY A 333 15.81 13.24 -46.28
CA GLY A 333 16.88 12.34 -46.68
C GLY A 333 17.47 11.57 -45.51
N ILE A 334 18.49 10.77 -45.79
CA ILE A 334 19.31 10.05 -44.80
C ILE A 334 20.77 10.13 -45.21
N SER A 335 21.69 10.18 -44.25
CA SER A 335 23.13 10.14 -44.51
C SER A 335 23.90 9.62 -43.31
N GLN A 336 25.14 9.19 -43.53
CA GLN A 336 26.04 8.79 -42.44
C GLN A 336 26.26 9.93 -41.43
N LYS A 337 26.38 11.17 -41.91
CA LYS A 337 26.51 12.36 -41.05
C LYS A 337 25.22 12.67 -40.28
N GLY A 338 24.07 12.27 -40.80
CA GLY A 338 22.80 12.29 -40.07
C GLY A 338 22.81 11.34 -38.88
N ASP A 339 23.32 10.11 -39.06
CA ASP A 339 23.45 9.15 -37.95
C ASP A 339 24.41 9.65 -36.86
N VAL A 340 25.48 10.37 -37.22
CA VAL A 340 26.41 10.99 -36.27
C VAL A 340 25.72 12.04 -35.40
N TYR A 341 24.83 12.86 -35.98
CA TYR A 341 24.01 13.78 -35.21
C TYR A 341 23.09 13.04 -34.23
N SER A 342 22.42 11.98 -34.69
CA SER A 342 21.56 11.16 -33.83
C SER A 342 22.33 10.55 -32.66
N PHE A 343 23.57 10.11 -32.89
CA PHE A 343 24.47 9.62 -31.84
C PHE A 343 24.76 10.68 -30.77
N ALA A 344 24.94 11.94 -31.15
CA ALA A 344 25.15 13.03 -30.20
C ALA A 344 23.95 13.23 -29.25
N ILE A 345 22.72 13.17 -29.80
CA ILE A 345 21.48 13.26 -29.01
C ILE A 345 21.36 12.08 -28.05
N ILE A 346 21.65 10.85 -28.51
CA ILE A 346 21.68 9.65 -27.65
C ILE A 346 22.74 9.79 -26.56
N SER A 347 23.92 10.33 -26.89
CA SER A 347 24.99 10.55 -25.93
C SER A 347 24.57 11.52 -24.83
N GLN A 348 23.84 12.60 -25.17
CA GLN A 348 23.25 13.50 -24.19
C GLN A 348 22.26 12.78 -23.26
N GLU A 349 21.40 11.91 -23.82
CA GLU A 349 20.48 11.09 -23.02
C GLU A 349 21.22 10.19 -22.02
N ILE A 350 22.34 9.60 -22.44
CA ILE A 350 23.18 8.76 -21.58
C ILE A 350 23.83 9.59 -20.46
N ILE A 351 24.39 10.76 -20.78
CA ILE A 351 25.09 11.62 -19.82
C ILE A 351 24.12 12.16 -18.76
N LEU A 352 23.01 12.77 -19.19
CA LEU A 352 22.10 13.49 -18.30
C LEU A 352 21.00 12.62 -17.71
N ARG A 353 20.73 11.43 -18.27
CA ARG A 353 19.60 10.56 -17.89
C ARG A 353 18.25 11.28 -17.85
N LYS A 354 18.04 12.22 -18.77
CA LYS A 354 16.83 13.04 -18.89
C LYS A 354 16.05 12.75 -20.18
N SER A 355 14.98 13.52 -20.41
CA SER A 355 14.20 13.47 -21.64
C SER A 355 15.10 13.66 -22.88
N THR A 356 14.74 13.03 -24.00
CA THR A 356 15.39 13.26 -25.30
C THR A 356 15.48 14.75 -25.60
N PHE A 357 16.64 15.20 -26.09
CA PHE A 357 16.91 16.61 -26.38
C PHE A 357 16.56 17.48 -25.16
N HIS A 358 17.21 17.20 -24.02
CA HIS A 358 16.95 17.95 -22.81
C HIS A 358 17.53 19.36 -22.94
N THR A 359 16.72 20.36 -22.63
CA THR A 359 17.13 21.75 -22.52
C THR A 359 16.26 22.45 -21.47
N SER A 360 16.86 23.38 -20.75
CA SER A 360 16.20 24.25 -19.78
C SER A 360 15.34 25.32 -20.45
N TYR A 361 15.55 25.59 -21.74
CA TYR A 361 14.85 26.65 -22.48
C TYR A 361 13.39 26.30 -22.81
N CYS A 362 13.12 25.08 -23.27
CA CYS A 362 11.77 24.66 -23.65
C CYS A 362 11.51 23.17 -23.39
N SER A 363 10.26 22.85 -23.05
CA SER A 363 9.80 21.47 -22.80
C SER A 363 9.02 20.88 -23.99
N ASP A 364 8.37 21.72 -24.82
CA ASP A 364 7.58 21.27 -25.97
C ASP A 364 8.45 20.65 -27.07
N THR A 365 8.06 19.46 -27.51
CA THR A 365 8.74 18.72 -28.58
C THR A 365 8.58 19.41 -29.93
N THR A 366 7.42 19.99 -30.21
CA THR A 366 7.14 20.65 -31.50
C THR A 366 7.99 21.90 -31.65
N GLU A 367 8.09 22.68 -30.58
CA GLU A 367 8.94 23.87 -30.52
C GLU A 367 10.42 23.51 -30.69
N LYS A 368 10.90 22.45 -30.03
CA LYS A 368 12.28 21.96 -30.21
C LYS A 368 12.57 21.63 -31.66
N ILE A 369 11.71 20.84 -32.31
CA ILE A 369 11.87 20.47 -33.72
C ILE A 369 11.90 21.73 -34.60
N TYR A 370 11.00 22.69 -34.35
CA TYR A 370 10.97 23.95 -35.09
C TYR A 370 12.27 24.75 -34.94
N CYS A 371 12.77 24.90 -33.72
CA CYS A 371 14.00 25.66 -33.44
C CYS A 371 15.26 24.99 -34.01
N VAL A 372 15.31 23.65 -34.07
CA VAL A 372 16.40 22.91 -34.73
C VAL A 372 16.31 23.09 -36.25
N GLN A 373 15.11 23.03 -36.82
CA GLN A 373 14.92 23.16 -38.27
C GLN A 373 15.22 24.58 -38.76
N TYR A 374 14.82 25.61 -37.99
CA TYR A 374 14.92 27.02 -38.36
C TYR A 374 15.70 27.83 -37.31
N PRO A 375 17.04 27.93 -37.43
CA PRO A 375 17.86 28.66 -36.46
C PRO A 375 17.51 30.15 -36.43
N ARG A 376 17.29 30.70 -35.22
CA ARG A 376 16.99 32.12 -34.99
C ARG A 376 18.29 32.87 -34.66
N GLY A 377 18.98 33.39 -35.69
CA GLY A 377 20.22 34.17 -35.52
C GLY A 377 21.50 33.32 -35.50
N PRO A 378 22.64 33.85 -34.98
CA PRO A 378 23.94 33.17 -35.03
C PRO A 378 24.05 31.97 -34.09
N ASN A 379 23.16 31.86 -33.09
CA ASN A 379 23.18 30.77 -32.12
C ASN A 379 22.29 29.62 -32.59
N VAL A 380 22.94 28.50 -32.90
CA VAL A 380 22.26 27.29 -33.32
C VAL A 380 21.66 26.58 -32.11
N PHE A 381 20.36 26.26 -32.16
CA PHE A 381 19.67 25.59 -31.06
C PHE A 381 20.16 24.14 -30.90
N ARG A 382 20.66 23.82 -29.70
CA ARG A 382 21.24 22.51 -29.36
C ARG A 382 20.86 22.11 -27.93
N PRO A 383 20.94 20.82 -27.59
CA PRO A 383 20.66 20.35 -26.25
C PRO A 383 21.68 20.87 -25.23
N ASP A 384 21.24 20.99 -23.97
CA ASP A 384 22.11 21.50 -22.89
C ASP A 384 23.20 20.47 -22.56
N LEU A 385 24.46 20.91 -22.53
CA LEU A 385 25.62 20.15 -22.08
C LEU A 385 26.68 21.13 -21.53
N SER A 386 26.68 21.38 -20.21
CA SER A 386 27.53 22.37 -19.54
C SER A 386 28.84 21.77 -19.00
N PHE A 387 29.85 22.62 -18.83
CA PHE A 387 31.22 22.25 -18.40
C PHE A 387 31.52 22.59 -16.93
N GLU A 388 30.57 23.14 -16.18
CA GLU A 388 30.87 24.01 -15.03
C GLU A 388 31.40 23.31 -13.76
N SER A 389 31.57 21.98 -13.75
CA SER A 389 32.06 21.24 -12.56
C SER A 389 32.63 19.86 -12.89
N VAL A 390 33.38 19.72 -13.98
CA VAL A 390 33.55 18.41 -14.63
C VAL A 390 35.05 18.13 -14.91
N GLY A 391 35.54 16.90 -14.69
CA GLY A 391 36.97 16.55 -14.79
C GLY A 391 37.53 16.63 -16.23
N GLU A 392 38.86 16.61 -16.40
CA GLU A 392 39.51 16.72 -17.73
C GLU A 392 38.97 15.70 -18.75
N THR A 393 38.79 14.44 -18.34
CA THR A 393 38.29 13.36 -19.20
C THR A 393 36.84 13.56 -19.65
N GLU A 394 36.01 14.17 -18.81
CA GLU A 394 34.63 14.50 -19.15
C GLU A 394 34.56 15.70 -20.10
N ALA A 395 35.48 16.65 -19.96
CA ALA A 395 35.59 17.77 -20.89
C ALA A 395 35.93 17.27 -22.32
N GLU A 396 36.88 16.34 -22.45
CA GLU A 396 37.20 15.69 -23.74
C GLU A 396 35.98 14.99 -24.35
N LEU A 397 35.22 14.27 -23.52
CA LEU A 397 33.99 13.59 -23.94
C LEU A 397 32.91 14.58 -24.40
N PHE A 398 32.72 15.68 -23.68
CA PHE A 398 31.72 16.70 -24.04
C PHE A 398 32.10 17.44 -25.32
N VAL A 399 33.39 17.68 -25.56
CA VAL A 399 33.89 18.22 -26.84
C VAL A 399 33.60 17.25 -27.98
N LEU A 400 33.83 15.95 -27.79
CA LEU A 400 33.50 14.94 -28.79
C LEU A 400 31.99 14.94 -29.11
N ILE A 401 31.13 14.90 -28.10
CA ILE A 401 29.67 14.94 -28.28
C ILE A 401 29.25 16.21 -29.02
N LYS A 402 29.81 17.37 -28.66
CA LYS A 402 29.51 18.64 -29.33
C LYS A 402 29.92 18.66 -30.79
N SER A 403 31.07 18.09 -31.13
CA SER A 403 31.51 17.98 -32.53
C SER A 403 30.59 17.09 -33.38
N CYS A 404 29.87 16.14 -32.77
CA CYS A 404 28.97 15.24 -33.48
C CYS A 404 27.64 15.90 -33.89
N TRP A 405 27.23 16.99 -33.26
CA TRP A 405 26.00 17.72 -33.61
C TRP A 405 26.23 19.09 -34.26
N GLU A 406 27.41 19.30 -34.86
CA GLU A 406 27.70 20.52 -35.63
C GLU A 406 26.63 20.78 -36.69
N GLU A 407 26.36 22.07 -36.96
CA GLU A 407 25.34 22.47 -37.95
C GLU A 407 25.73 22.05 -39.37
N ASP A 408 27.02 22.18 -39.70
CA ASP A 408 27.60 21.72 -40.95
C ASP A 408 27.91 20.21 -40.88
N PRO A 409 27.27 19.36 -41.72
CA PRO A 409 27.50 17.91 -41.72
C PRO A 409 28.96 17.51 -41.98
N GLU A 410 29.71 18.30 -42.74
CA GLU A 410 31.11 17.99 -43.08
C GLU A 410 32.07 18.18 -41.90
N LYS A 411 31.71 19.03 -40.93
CA LYS A 411 32.50 19.23 -39.70
C LYS A 411 32.34 18.10 -38.69
N ARG A 412 31.28 17.29 -38.82
CA ARG A 412 31.03 16.17 -37.91
C ARG A 412 32.06 15.06 -38.15
N PRO A 413 32.61 14.41 -37.10
CA PRO A 413 33.50 13.26 -37.28
C PRO A 413 32.76 12.06 -37.89
N ASP A 414 33.49 11.09 -38.43
CA ASP A 414 32.92 9.78 -38.78
C ASP A 414 32.92 8.83 -37.57
N PHE A 415 32.14 7.74 -37.62
CA PHE A 415 32.07 6.80 -36.50
C PHE A 415 33.41 6.11 -36.19
N LYS A 416 34.28 5.96 -37.19
CA LYS A 416 35.63 5.42 -36.99
C LYS A 416 36.48 6.34 -36.10
N ARG A 417 36.41 7.65 -36.30
CA ARG A 417 37.07 8.65 -35.44
C ARG A 417 36.42 8.72 -34.06
N ILE A 418 35.09 8.66 -33.98
CA ILE A 418 34.35 8.65 -32.70
C ILE A 418 34.75 7.43 -31.85
N GLU A 419 34.75 6.24 -32.45
CA GLU A 419 35.18 4.98 -31.83
C GLU A 419 36.61 5.10 -31.28
N GLY A 420 37.55 5.62 -32.08
CA GLY A 420 38.93 5.83 -31.66
C GLY A 420 39.07 6.84 -30.51
N SER A 421 38.31 7.93 -30.52
CA SER A 421 38.29 8.91 -29.43
C SER A 421 37.71 8.33 -28.14
N LEU A 422 36.58 7.64 -28.20
CA LEU A 422 35.97 6.99 -27.03
C LEU A 422 36.88 5.90 -26.46
N GLY A 423 37.55 5.12 -27.32
CA GLY A 423 38.53 4.12 -26.89
C GLY A 423 39.72 4.74 -26.12
N LYS A 424 40.23 5.88 -26.58
CA LYS A 424 41.28 6.64 -25.87
C LYS A 424 40.80 7.14 -24.51
N ILE A 425 39.64 7.80 -24.47
CA ILE A 425 39.02 8.30 -23.24
C ILE A 425 38.82 7.14 -22.25
N PHE A 426 38.33 5.99 -22.73
CA PHE A 426 38.13 4.80 -21.90
C PHE A 426 39.44 4.20 -21.37
N SER A 427 40.51 4.21 -22.18
CA SER A 427 41.83 3.73 -21.76
C SER A 427 42.49 4.62 -20.71
N ASN A 428 42.26 5.94 -20.77
CA ASN A 428 42.76 6.91 -19.79
C ASN A 428 42.19 6.67 -18.39
N PHE A 429 40.98 6.12 -18.27
CA PHE A 429 40.41 5.73 -16.96
C PHE A 429 41.17 4.60 -16.27
N HIS A 430 41.87 3.75 -17.03
CA HIS A 430 42.32 2.46 -16.52
C HIS A 430 43.82 2.34 -16.30
N ASN A 431 44.65 3.31 -16.73
CA ASN A 431 46.12 3.22 -16.66
C ASN A 431 46.68 1.85 -17.14
N GLN A 432 45.91 1.13 -17.96
CA GLN A 432 46.19 -0.21 -18.45
C GLN A 432 45.80 -0.23 -19.92
N ALA A 433 46.80 -0.16 -20.79
CA ALA A 433 46.62 -0.22 -22.24
C ALA A 433 46.01 -1.56 -22.73
N ASN A 434 45.88 -2.57 -21.86
CA ASN A 434 45.54 -3.95 -22.21
C ASN A 434 44.49 -4.59 -21.27
N ALA A 435 43.48 -3.86 -20.79
CA ALA A 435 42.34 -4.51 -20.16
C ALA A 435 41.61 -5.36 -21.23
N SER A 436 41.50 -6.66 -21.01
CA SER A 436 40.84 -7.56 -21.96
C SER A 436 39.37 -7.19 -22.04
N TYR A 437 38.76 -7.37 -23.22
CA TYR A 437 37.30 -7.23 -23.40
C TYR A 437 36.49 -7.96 -22.31
N MET A 438 37.01 -9.09 -21.82
CA MET A 438 36.43 -9.87 -20.73
C MET A 438 36.48 -9.15 -19.37
N ASP A 439 37.53 -8.40 -19.08
CA ASP A 439 37.68 -7.69 -17.80
C ASP A 439 36.64 -6.58 -17.68
N ASN A 440 36.41 -5.85 -18.78
CA ASN A 440 35.34 -4.84 -18.85
C ASN A 440 33.96 -5.46 -18.65
N LEU A 441 33.70 -6.63 -19.24
CA LEU A 441 32.42 -7.33 -19.08
C LEU A 441 32.20 -7.81 -17.63
N ILE A 442 33.23 -8.41 -17.02
CA ILE A 442 33.19 -8.88 -15.63
C ILE A 442 32.90 -7.70 -14.70
N ARG A 443 33.57 -6.56 -14.91
CA ARG A 443 33.38 -5.37 -14.09
C ARG A 443 31.96 -4.81 -14.20
N ARG A 444 31.39 -4.74 -15.41
CA ARG A 444 29.99 -4.34 -15.64
C ARG A 444 29.03 -5.25 -14.87
N LEU A 445 29.24 -6.57 -14.91
CA LEU A 445 28.40 -7.54 -14.21
C LEU A 445 28.54 -7.45 -12.68
N GLN A 446 29.75 -7.25 -12.16
CA GLN A 446 29.99 -7.10 -10.73
C GLN A 446 29.34 -5.85 -10.15
N MET A 447 29.46 -4.71 -10.84
CA MET A 447 28.78 -3.46 -10.44
C MET A 447 27.26 -3.63 -10.41
N TYR A 448 26.71 -4.31 -11.42
CA TYR A 448 25.28 -4.62 -11.47
C TYR A 448 24.84 -5.51 -10.30
N SER A 449 25.59 -6.58 -10.00
CA SER A 449 25.29 -7.51 -8.89
C SER A 449 25.29 -6.78 -7.54
N ARG A 450 26.34 -5.99 -7.28
CA ARG A 450 26.48 -5.25 -6.01
C ARG A 450 25.35 -4.25 -5.78
N ASN A 451 24.92 -3.56 -6.83
CA ASN A 451 23.81 -2.60 -6.74
C ASN A 451 22.47 -3.31 -6.47
N LEU A 452 22.24 -4.46 -7.10
CA LEU A 452 21.06 -5.28 -6.83
C LEU A 452 21.05 -5.79 -5.38
N GLU A 453 22.19 -6.27 -4.88
CA GLU A 453 22.32 -6.72 -3.48
C GLU A 453 21.97 -5.61 -2.50
N HIS A 454 22.52 -4.41 -2.70
CA HIS A 454 22.20 -3.25 -1.86
C HIS A 454 20.71 -2.90 -1.90
N LEU A 455 20.10 -2.91 -3.09
CA LEU A 455 18.66 -2.61 -3.23
C LEU A 455 17.77 -3.68 -2.59
N VAL A 456 18.16 -4.95 -2.68
CA VAL A 456 17.48 -6.06 -1.99
C VAL A 456 17.60 -5.88 -0.47
N GLU A 457 18.79 -5.54 0.04
CA GLU A 457 19.02 -5.34 1.46
C GLU A 457 18.19 -4.16 2.01
N GLU A 458 18.24 -3.00 1.36
CA GLU A 458 17.45 -1.82 1.75
C GLU A 458 15.95 -2.12 1.76
N ARG A 459 15.45 -2.75 0.69
CA ARG A 459 14.03 -3.10 0.58
C ARG A 459 13.62 -4.14 1.63
N THR A 460 14.49 -5.10 1.91
CA THR A 460 14.26 -6.12 2.95
C THR A 460 14.22 -5.48 4.33
N ALA A 461 15.08 -4.49 4.61
CA ALA A 461 15.08 -3.74 5.85
C ALA A 461 13.77 -2.94 6.03
N LEU A 462 13.30 -2.26 4.98
CA LEU A 462 12.02 -1.52 5.01
C LEU A 462 10.83 -2.46 5.24
N TYR A 463 10.77 -3.60 4.54
CA TYR A 463 9.71 -4.58 4.76
C TYR A 463 9.73 -5.14 6.17
N LYS A 464 10.92 -5.40 6.73
CA LYS A 464 11.06 -5.87 8.11
C LYS A 464 10.55 -4.83 9.10
N ALA A 465 10.93 -3.56 8.94
CA ALA A 465 10.46 -2.48 9.80
C ALA A 465 8.93 -2.31 9.76
N GLU A 466 8.33 -2.36 8.57
CA GLU A 466 6.87 -2.26 8.42
C GLU A 466 6.14 -3.46 9.04
N ARG A 467 6.68 -4.67 8.86
CA ARG A 467 6.15 -5.88 9.49
C ARG A 467 6.24 -5.79 11.01
N ASP A 468 7.38 -5.37 11.55
CA ASP A 468 7.59 -5.26 12.99
C ASP A 468 6.65 -4.20 13.61
N ARG A 469 6.36 -3.11 12.88
CA ARG A 469 5.35 -2.11 13.27
C ARG A 469 3.93 -2.68 13.28
N ALA A 470 3.54 -3.41 12.25
CA ALA A 470 2.24 -4.09 12.18
C ALA A 470 2.08 -5.11 13.32
N ASP A 471 3.16 -5.82 13.64
CA ASP A 471 3.19 -6.80 14.73
C ASP A 471 3.00 -6.13 16.09
N GLN A 472 3.70 -5.02 16.34
CA GLN A 472 3.54 -4.24 17.58
C GLN A 472 2.10 -3.74 17.76
N LEU A 473 1.47 -3.23 16.70
CA LEU A 473 0.07 -2.80 16.76
C LEU A 473 -0.89 -3.97 17.05
N ASN A 474 -0.65 -5.13 16.46
CA ASN A 474 -1.46 -6.32 16.73
C ASN A 474 -1.35 -6.77 18.19
N PHE A 475 -0.17 -6.69 18.80
CA PHE A 475 0.03 -7.00 20.22
C PHE A 475 -0.59 -5.98 21.16
N MET A 476 -0.86 -4.75 20.71
CA MET A 476 -1.63 -3.76 21.47
C MET A 476 -3.14 -4.05 21.45
N LEU A 477 -3.64 -4.72 20.41
CA LEU A 477 -5.07 -5.00 20.24
C LEU A 477 -5.48 -6.37 20.76
N LEU A 478 -4.60 -7.37 20.65
CA LEU A 478 -4.91 -8.76 20.96
C LEU A 478 -3.80 -9.39 21.82
N PRO A 479 -4.12 -10.38 22.66
CA PRO A 479 -3.10 -11.06 23.45
C PRO A 479 -2.06 -11.76 22.56
N GLY A 480 -0.80 -11.78 23.00
CA GLY A 480 0.32 -12.36 22.21
C GLY A 480 0.13 -13.80 21.70
N PRO A 481 -0.42 -14.74 22.51
CA PRO A 481 -0.73 -16.09 22.02
C PRO A 481 -1.77 -16.09 20.88
N VAL A 482 -2.78 -15.22 21.00
CA VAL A 482 -3.88 -15.07 20.03
C VAL A 482 -3.35 -14.51 18.71
N VAL A 483 -2.51 -13.46 18.76
CA VAL A 483 -1.87 -12.88 17.56
C VAL A 483 -1.03 -13.92 16.81
N ARG A 484 -0.27 -14.75 17.53
CA ARG A 484 0.54 -15.81 16.92
C ARG A 484 -0.33 -16.88 16.25
N SER A 485 -1.37 -17.35 16.93
CA SER A 485 -2.32 -18.32 16.39
C SER A 485 -3.04 -17.77 15.16
N LEU A 486 -3.44 -16.50 15.17
CA LEU A 486 -4.08 -15.82 14.03
C LEU A 486 -3.13 -15.72 12.82
N LYS A 487 -1.83 -15.46 13.04
CA LYS A 487 -0.82 -15.41 11.96
C LYS A 487 -0.52 -16.78 11.36
N GLU A 488 -0.44 -17.81 12.20
CA GLU A 488 -0.05 -19.17 11.77
C GLU A 488 -1.21 -19.92 11.11
N THR A 489 -2.41 -19.83 11.69
CA THR A 489 -3.55 -20.67 11.31
C THR A 489 -4.73 -19.90 10.71
N GLY A 490 -4.70 -18.56 10.78
CA GLY A 490 -5.79 -17.70 10.28
C GLY A 490 -7.06 -17.71 11.14
N ARG A 491 -7.09 -18.47 12.24
CA ARG A 491 -8.24 -18.60 13.15
C ARG A 491 -7.77 -18.81 14.59
N VAL A 492 -8.64 -18.49 15.55
CA VAL A 492 -8.39 -18.74 16.97
C VAL A 492 -9.61 -19.47 17.51
N GLU A 493 -9.42 -20.71 17.94
CA GLU A 493 -10.49 -21.52 18.52
C GLU A 493 -10.81 -21.03 19.94
N PRO A 494 -12.08 -20.97 20.35
CA PRO A 494 -12.46 -20.63 21.73
C PRO A 494 -11.88 -21.64 22.73
N GLU A 495 -11.39 -21.16 23.87
CA GLU A 495 -10.87 -21.97 24.97
C GLU A 495 -11.73 -21.81 26.22
N LEU A 496 -11.97 -22.91 26.93
CA LEU A 496 -12.64 -22.92 28.23
C LEU A 496 -11.61 -22.87 29.35
N TYR A 497 -11.72 -21.89 30.24
CA TYR A 497 -10.89 -21.73 31.42
C TYR A 497 -11.69 -22.12 32.67
N ASP A 498 -11.13 -23.02 33.48
CA ASP A 498 -11.82 -23.59 34.65
C ASP A 498 -11.92 -22.60 35.80
N GLU A 499 -10.91 -21.76 35.96
CA GLU A 499 -10.84 -20.76 37.03
C GLU A 499 -10.11 -19.51 36.53
N VAL A 500 -10.82 -18.39 36.54
CA VAL A 500 -10.31 -17.05 36.26
C VAL A 500 -10.83 -16.09 37.31
N THR A 501 -10.11 -15.00 37.57
CA THR A 501 -10.64 -13.89 38.38
C THR A 501 -10.89 -12.69 37.47
N ILE A 502 -12.09 -12.13 37.57
CA ILE A 502 -12.53 -10.97 36.80
C ILE A 502 -12.73 -9.79 37.75
N TYR A 503 -12.14 -8.66 37.37
CA TYR A 503 -12.30 -7.35 37.97
C TYR A 503 -13.24 -6.50 37.10
N PHE A 504 -14.22 -5.89 37.74
CA PHE A 504 -15.06 -4.85 37.17
C PHE A 504 -14.99 -3.59 38.01
N SER A 505 -14.85 -2.44 37.36
CA SER A 505 -14.95 -1.12 37.98
C SER A 505 -15.88 -0.22 37.22
N ASP A 506 -16.62 0.63 37.92
CA ASP A 506 -17.55 1.61 37.34
C ASP A 506 -17.40 2.96 38.03
N ILE A 507 -17.61 4.05 37.28
CA ILE A 507 -17.51 5.40 37.82
C ILE A 507 -18.85 5.80 38.43
N VAL A 508 -18.82 6.12 39.73
CA VAL A 508 -20.02 6.56 40.44
C VAL A 508 -20.50 7.90 39.86
N CYS A 509 -21.78 7.96 39.48
CA CYS A 509 -22.41 9.14 38.86
C CYS A 509 -21.84 9.58 37.51
N PHE A 510 -21.27 8.65 36.74
CA PHE A 510 -20.75 8.95 35.40
C PHE A 510 -21.78 9.63 34.49
N THR A 511 -23.04 9.17 34.48
CA THR A 511 -24.10 9.79 33.67
C THR A 511 -24.32 11.27 34.02
N THR A 512 -24.26 11.62 35.32
CA THR A 512 -24.38 13.01 35.79
C THR A 512 -23.16 13.83 35.39
N LEU A 513 -21.96 13.25 35.47
CA LEU A 513 -20.72 13.90 34.99
C LEU A 513 -20.80 14.17 33.48
N CYS A 514 -21.26 13.21 32.67
CA CYS A 514 -21.44 13.39 31.23
C CYS A 514 -22.52 14.42 30.88
N HIS A 515 -23.60 14.51 31.65
CA HIS A 515 -24.65 15.50 31.42
C HIS A 515 -24.14 16.95 31.58
N HIS A 516 -23.12 17.14 32.42
CA HIS A 516 -22.59 18.45 32.77
C HIS A 516 -21.22 18.76 32.14
N SER A 517 -20.57 17.78 31.50
CA SER A 517 -19.29 17.95 30.79
C SER A 517 -19.48 17.91 29.27
N THR A 518 -18.58 18.56 28.54
CA THR A 518 -18.60 18.44 27.06
C THR A 518 -18.08 17.06 26.64
N PRO A 519 -18.48 16.53 25.46
CA PRO A 519 -18.00 15.23 24.98
C PRO A 519 -16.47 15.11 24.95
N MET A 520 -15.77 16.19 24.57
CA MET A 520 -14.30 16.19 24.54
C MET A 520 -13.70 16.10 25.95
N GLU A 521 -14.29 16.78 26.94
CA GLU A 521 -13.85 16.71 28.34
C GLU A 521 -14.12 15.33 28.96
N VAL A 522 -15.19 14.65 28.56
CA VAL A 522 -15.47 13.26 28.97
C VAL A 522 -14.42 12.31 28.39
N VAL A 523 -14.06 12.47 27.12
CA VAL A 523 -13.01 11.66 26.48
C VAL A 523 -11.65 11.88 27.15
N ASP A 524 -11.26 13.14 27.40
CA ASP A 524 -10.01 13.46 28.08
C ASP A 524 -9.98 12.91 29.51
N MET A 525 -11.12 12.96 30.22
CA MET A 525 -11.26 12.38 31.56
C MET A 525 -11.05 10.87 31.55
N LEU A 526 -11.73 10.14 30.65
CA LEU A 526 -11.60 8.68 30.56
C LEU A 526 -10.18 8.28 30.17
N ASN A 527 -9.57 8.99 29.21
CA ASN A 527 -8.19 8.74 28.80
C ASN A 527 -7.20 8.96 29.96
N ASP A 528 -7.40 10.00 30.78
CA ASP A 528 -6.56 10.27 31.94
C ASP A 528 -6.67 9.16 33.01
N ILE A 529 -7.88 8.70 33.30
CA ILE A 529 -8.11 7.62 34.27
C ILE A 529 -7.50 6.32 33.74
N TYR A 530 -7.85 5.93 32.52
CA TYR A 530 -7.41 4.66 31.93
C TYR A 530 -5.91 4.62 31.67
N LYS A 531 -5.27 5.74 31.34
CA LYS A 531 -3.81 5.78 31.21
C LYS A 531 -3.10 5.44 32.52
N ASN A 532 -3.62 5.91 33.65
CA ASN A 532 -3.05 5.60 34.96
C ASN A 532 -3.37 4.16 35.37
N PHE A 533 -4.59 3.67 35.09
CA PHE A 533 -4.92 2.26 35.33
C PHE A 533 -4.02 1.34 34.51
N ASP A 534 -3.87 1.61 33.21
CA ASP A 534 -3.01 0.83 32.32
C ASP A 534 -1.55 0.79 32.83
N SER A 535 -1.03 1.90 33.39
CA SER A 535 0.29 1.92 34.02
C SER A 535 0.39 1.05 35.28
N ILE A 536 -0.69 0.86 36.03
CA ILE A 536 -0.74 -0.06 37.17
C ILE A 536 -0.80 -1.50 36.66
N LEU A 537 -1.60 -1.76 35.62
CA LEU A 537 -1.76 -3.09 35.01
C LEU A 537 -0.42 -3.66 34.52
N ASP A 538 0.48 -2.83 33.99
CA ASP A 538 1.81 -3.25 33.51
C ASP A 538 2.68 -3.93 34.59
N HIS A 539 2.36 -3.74 35.88
CA HIS A 539 3.06 -4.35 37.01
C HIS A 539 2.47 -5.68 37.49
N HIS A 540 1.31 -6.10 36.96
CA HIS A 540 0.56 -7.28 37.40
C HIS A 540 0.32 -8.27 36.25
N ASP A 541 0.18 -9.57 36.53
CA ASP A 541 -0.13 -10.59 35.50
C ASP A 541 -1.62 -10.59 35.14
N VAL A 542 -2.04 -9.57 34.39
CA VAL A 542 -3.45 -9.27 34.11
C VAL A 542 -3.67 -8.89 32.64
N TYR A 543 -4.87 -9.15 32.13
CA TYR A 543 -5.28 -8.83 30.76
C TYR A 543 -6.48 -7.89 30.76
N LYS A 544 -6.32 -6.74 30.09
CA LYS A 544 -7.39 -5.76 29.87
C LYS A 544 -8.37 -6.28 28.83
N VAL A 545 -9.63 -6.41 29.24
CA VAL A 545 -10.73 -6.80 28.35
C VAL A 545 -11.35 -5.54 27.76
N GLU A 546 -11.96 -5.64 26.57
CA GLU A 546 -12.68 -4.51 25.99
C GLU A 546 -13.76 -3.96 26.93
N THR A 547 -13.77 -2.64 27.10
CA THR A 547 -14.67 -1.90 27.98
C THR A 547 -15.87 -1.33 27.21
N ILE A 548 -17.03 -1.26 27.85
CA ILE A 548 -18.22 -0.60 27.31
C ILE A 548 -18.57 0.57 28.21
N GLY A 549 -18.58 1.79 27.68
CA GLY A 549 -18.89 3.00 28.45
C GLY A 549 -17.76 3.36 29.43
N ASP A 550 -18.12 3.56 30.69
CA ASP A 550 -17.23 3.88 31.81
C ASP A 550 -16.72 2.68 32.60
N ALA A 551 -17.28 1.49 32.33
CA ALA A 551 -16.89 0.27 33.02
C ALA A 551 -15.49 -0.20 32.60
N TYR A 552 -14.58 -0.42 33.55
CA TYR A 552 -13.24 -0.94 33.32
C TYR A 552 -13.16 -2.44 33.70
N MET A 553 -12.82 -3.28 32.73
CA MET A 553 -12.83 -4.74 32.88
C MET A 553 -11.43 -5.33 32.70
N VAL A 554 -11.01 -6.14 33.67
CA VAL A 554 -9.70 -6.80 33.66
C VAL A 554 -9.86 -8.24 34.13
N ALA A 555 -9.08 -9.17 33.57
CA ALA A 555 -9.10 -10.57 33.97
C ALA A 555 -7.68 -11.11 34.17
N SER A 556 -7.53 -12.08 35.06
CA SER A 556 -6.30 -12.87 35.20
C SER A 556 -6.62 -14.37 35.18
N GLY A 557 -5.61 -15.19 34.89
CA GLY A 557 -5.75 -16.62 34.60
C GLY A 557 -6.01 -16.93 33.12
N LEU A 558 -6.04 -15.88 32.28
CA LEU A 558 -6.17 -15.95 30.82
C LEU A 558 -5.39 -14.82 30.14
N PRO A 559 -5.01 -14.96 28.86
CA PRO A 559 -5.03 -16.20 28.07
C PRO A 559 -4.00 -17.23 28.55
N LYS A 560 -3.12 -16.86 29.49
CA LYS A 560 -2.19 -17.78 30.14
C LYS A 560 -2.71 -18.15 31.52
N ARG A 561 -2.80 -19.45 31.80
CA ARG A 561 -3.16 -19.96 33.12
C ARG A 561 -2.00 -19.74 34.08
N ASN A 562 -2.29 -19.21 35.27
CA ASN A 562 -1.29 -18.89 36.29
C ASN A 562 -1.60 -19.54 37.67
N GLY A 563 -2.43 -20.60 37.69
CA GLY A 563 -2.86 -21.26 38.92
C GLY A 563 -3.61 -20.29 39.84
N ASN A 564 -3.55 -20.46 41.16
CA ASN A 564 -4.29 -19.60 42.10
C ASN A 564 -3.82 -18.12 42.12
N ARG A 565 -2.76 -17.76 41.38
CA ARG A 565 -2.24 -16.39 41.36
C ARG A 565 -3.19 -15.40 40.70
N HIS A 566 -4.07 -15.83 39.80
CA HIS A 566 -5.04 -14.92 39.18
C HIS A 566 -5.88 -14.14 40.22
N ALA A 567 -6.22 -14.73 41.35
CA ALA A 567 -6.95 -14.03 42.41
C ALA A 567 -6.04 -13.03 43.16
N VAL A 568 -4.78 -13.38 43.37
CA VAL A 568 -3.78 -12.54 44.04
C VAL A 568 -3.49 -11.30 43.19
N ASP A 569 -3.15 -11.47 41.92
CA ASP A 569 -2.81 -10.38 40.99
C ASP A 569 -3.98 -9.40 40.84
N ILE A 570 -5.21 -9.90 40.70
CA ILE A 570 -6.41 -9.04 40.63
C ILE A 570 -6.64 -8.28 41.94
N CYS A 571 -6.49 -8.93 43.10
CA CYS A 571 -6.73 -8.28 44.39
C CYS A 571 -5.65 -7.23 44.72
N LEU A 572 -4.39 -7.47 44.38
CA LEU A 572 -3.31 -6.47 44.51
C LEU A 572 -3.54 -5.28 43.59
N MET A 573 -3.83 -5.55 42.30
CA MET A 573 -4.16 -4.50 41.33
C MET A 573 -5.36 -3.66 41.78
N ALA A 574 -6.40 -4.28 42.35
CA ALA A 574 -7.56 -3.56 42.86
C ALA A 574 -7.22 -2.62 44.03
N LEU A 575 -6.30 -3.02 44.91
CA LEU A 575 -5.82 -2.19 46.02
C LEU A 575 -4.99 -1.01 45.50
N ASP A 576 -4.08 -1.24 44.55
CA ASP A 576 -3.25 -0.20 43.94
C ASP A 576 -4.10 0.84 43.19
N ILE A 577 -5.09 0.38 42.42
CA ILE A 577 -6.06 1.26 41.73
C ILE A 577 -6.83 2.10 42.75
N LEU A 578 -7.28 1.50 43.86
CA LEU A 578 -8.07 2.21 44.86
C LEU A 578 -7.22 3.24 45.64
N GLU A 579 -5.95 2.95 45.93
CA GLU A 579 -5.00 3.91 46.50
C GLU A 579 -4.76 5.10 45.56
N PHE A 580 -4.54 4.83 44.27
CA PHE A 580 -4.37 5.87 43.26
C PHE A 580 -5.58 6.81 43.20
N MET A 581 -6.80 6.25 43.22
CA MET A 581 -8.05 7.03 43.22
C MET A 581 -8.17 7.99 44.40
N GLY A 582 -7.49 7.74 45.52
CA GLY A 582 -7.44 8.66 46.66
C GLY A 582 -6.69 9.98 46.38
N THR A 583 -5.79 9.99 45.39
CA THR A 583 -4.97 11.16 45.03
C THR A 583 -5.38 11.81 43.70
N PHE A 584 -6.16 11.10 42.89
CA PHE A 584 -6.55 11.55 41.56
C PHE A 584 -7.53 12.75 41.59
N GLN A 585 -7.30 13.74 40.72
CA GLN A 585 -8.17 14.90 40.55
C GLN A 585 -8.47 15.16 39.08
N LEU A 586 -9.74 15.46 38.79
CA LEU A 586 -10.20 15.80 37.45
C LEU A 586 -9.67 17.17 37.01
N ARG A 587 -8.98 17.24 35.86
CA ARG A 587 -8.44 18.50 35.33
C ARG A 587 -9.53 19.53 35.01
N HIS A 588 -10.66 19.08 34.47
CA HIS A 588 -11.76 19.95 34.04
C HIS A 588 -12.71 20.32 35.20
N LEU A 589 -12.64 19.59 36.32
CA LEU A 589 -13.44 19.77 37.54
C LEU A 589 -12.58 19.59 38.81
N PRO A 590 -11.63 20.50 39.07
CA PRO A 590 -10.74 20.38 40.22
C PRO A 590 -11.51 20.49 41.54
N GLY A 591 -11.19 19.63 42.51
CA GLY A 591 -11.82 19.58 43.82
C GLY A 591 -13.12 18.76 43.91
N ILE A 592 -13.58 18.17 42.79
CA ILE A 592 -14.67 17.19 42.78
C ILE A 592 -14.08 15.80 42.98
N PRO A 593 -14.42 15.07 44.05
CA PRO A 593 -13.90 13.73 44.27
C PRO A 593 -14.52 12.75 43.25
N LEU A 594 -13.67 11.94 42.62
CA LEU A 594 -14.11 10.87 41.73
C LEU A 594 -14.15 9.56 42.51
N TRP A 595 -15.29 8.89 42.51
CA TRP A 595 -15.45 7.61 43.19
C TRP A 595 -15.67 6.50 42.18
N ILE A 596 -15.05 5.36 42.44
CA ILE A 596 -15.27 4.12 41.70
C ILE A 596 -15.87 3.06 42.61
N ARG A 597 -16.63 2.15 42.02
CA ARG A 597 -17.02 0.87 42.66
C ARG A 597 -16.20 -0.23 42.04
N ILE A 598 -15.81 -1.21 42.84
CA ILE A 598 -15.01 -2.35 42.38
C ILE A 598 -15.72 -3.64 42.76
N GLY A 599 -15.89 -4.54 41.80
CA GLY A 599 -16.41 -5.90 41.97
C GLY A 599 -15.42 -6.95 41.47
N ILE A 600 -15.20 -7.99 42.27
CA ILE A 600 -14.29 -9.10 41.96
C ILE A 600 -15.02 -10.42 42.16
N HIS A 601 -14.94 -11.28 41.14
CA HIS A 601 -15.47 -12.64 41.21
C HIS A 601 -14.58 -13.64 40.47
N SER A 602 -14.52 -14.85 41.00
CA SER A 602 -13.74 -15.96 40.43
C SER A 602 -14.63 -17.13 40.04
N GLY A 603 -14.38 -17.70 38.86
CA GLY A 603 -15.10 -18.87 38.35
C GLY A 603 -14.72 -19.22 36.90
N PRO A 604 -15.40 -20.22 36.29
CA PRO A 604 -15.10 -20.67 34.94
C PRO A 604 -15.62 -19.72 33.86
N CYS A 605 -14.85 -19.52 32.78
CA CYS A 605 -15.28 -18.73 31.62
C CYS A 605 -14.74 -19.30 30.31
N ALA A 606 -15.44 -19.08 29.21
CA ALA A 606 -14.92 -19.31 27.87
C ALA A 606 -14.34 -18.01 27.31
N ALA A 607 -13.18 -18.05 26.66
CA ALA A 607 -12.60 -16.89 25.99
C ALA A 607 -12.27 -17.22 24.53
N GLY A 608 -12.45 -16.24 23.64
CA GLY A 608 -12.22 -16.44 22.21
C GLY A 608 -12.26 -15.14 21.42
N VAL A 609 -11.81 -15.20 20.17
CA VAL A 609 -11.83 -14.04 19.27
C VAL A 609 -13.15 -13.97 18.52
N VAL A 610 -13.82 -12.83 18.61
CA VAL A 610 -15.07 -12.55 17.90
C VAL A 610 -14.86 -11.48 16.84
N GLY A 611 -15.41 -11.71 15.64
CA GLY A 611 -15.41 -10.77 14.53
C GLY A 611 -14.24 -10.96 13.54
N ASN A 612 -14.56 -10.93 12.25
CA ASN A 612 -13.56 -11.13 11.18
C ASN A 612 -12.83 -9.83 10.78
N LYS A 613 -13.53 -8.69 10.81
CA LYS A 613 -12.96 -7.38 10.40
C LYS A 613 -12.30 -6.63 11.55
N MET A 614 -12.84 -6.77 12.75
CA MET A 614 -12.32 -6.19 14.00
C MET A 614 -12.32 -7.31 15.02
N PRO A 615 -11.25 -8.15 15.05
CA PRO A 615 -11.16 -9.26 15.98
C PRO A 615 -11.01 -8.73 17.41
N ARG A 616 -11.85 -9.23 18.32
CA ARG A 616 -11.90 -8.83 19.73
C ARG A 616 -11.78 -10.06 20.60
N TYR A 617 -10.87 -10.05 21.56
CA TYR A 617 -10.76 -11.15 22.52
C TYR A 617 -11.79 -10.95 23.63
N CYS A 618 -12.87 -11.75 23.58
CA CYS A 618 -14.03 -11.60 24.45
C CYS A 618 -14.12 -12.78 25.43
N LEU A 619 -14.65 -12.49 26.62
CA LEU A 619 -14.96 -13.49 27.64
C LEU A 619 -16.46 -13.73 27.70
N PHE A 620 -16.85 -14.99 27.86
CA PHE A 620 -18.23 -15.45 27.92
C PHE A 620 -18.41 -16.37 29.13
N GLY A 621 -19.53 -16.20 29.84
CA GLY A 621 -19.89 -17.07 30.94
C GLY A 621 -20.59 -16.33 32.08
N ASP A 622 -21.14 -17.11 33.00
CA ASP A 622 -21.81 -16.60 34.19
C ASP A 622 -20.87 -15.84 35.13
N THR A 623 -19.57 -16.15 35.10
CA THR A 623 -18.54 -15.44 35.88
C THR A 623 -18.45 -13.96 35.50
N VAL A 624 -18.57 -13.61 34.22
CA VAL A 624 -18.56 -12.20 33.76
C VAL A 624 -19.78 -11.45 34.33
N ASN A 625 -20.96 -12.06 34.22
CA ASN A 625 -22.21 -11.48 34.71
C ASN A 625 -22.21 -11.33 36.24
N THR A 626 -21.67 -12.31 36.95
CA THR A 626 -21.58 -12.28 38.42
C THR A 626 -20.58 -11.21 38.87
N ALA A 627 -19.42 -11.08 38.20
CA ALA A 627 -18.45 -10.03 38.49
C ALA A 627 -19.04 -8.61 38.29
N SER A 628 -19.78 -8.38 37.21
CA SER A 628 -20.52 -7.12 36.99
C SER A 628 -21.58 -6.86 38.08
N ARG A 629 -22.26 -7.90 38.57
CA ARG A 629 -23.20 -7.76 39.70
C ARG A 629 -22.50 -7.45 41.02
N MET A 630 -21.30 -8.00 41.23
CA MET A 630 -20.47 -7.67 42.39
C MET A 630 -20.09 -6.18 42.38
N GLU A 631 -19.78 -5.61 41.21
CA GLU A 631 -19.53 -4.17 41.09
C GLU A 631 -20.81 -3.37 41.40
N SER A 632 -21.91 -3.65 40.72
CA SER A 632 -23.14 -2.85 40.82
C SER A 632 -23.79 -2.87 42.21
N THR A 633 -23.60 -3.95 42.98
CA THR A 633 -24.06 -4.09 44.37
C THR A 633 -23.02 -3.65 45.40
N GLY A 634 -21.85 -3.21 44.94
CA GLY A 634 -20.74 -2.69 45.73
C GLY A 634 -21.00 -1.29 46.29
N LEU A 635 -20.10 -0.84 47.17
CA LEU A 635 -20.12 0.51 47.72
C LEU A 635 -18.99 1.36 47.09
N PRO A 636 -19.16 2.69 47.01
CA PRO A 636 -18.11 3.59 46.54
C PRO A 636 -16.83 3.42 47.36
N LEU A 637 -15.69 3.41 46.68
CA LEU A 637 -14.36 3.28 47.27
C LEU A 637 -14.18 2.02 48.13
N ARG A 638 -14.87 0.94 47.75
CA ARG A 638 -14.77 -0.38 48.37
C ARG A 638 -14.59 -1.45 47.30
N ILE A 639 -13.79 -2.46 47.63
CA ILE A 639 -13.53 -3.61 46.79
C ILE A 639 -14.45 -4.74 47.25
N HIS A 640 -15.49 -5.03 46.46
CA HIS A 640 -16.48 -6.05 46.75
C HIS A 640 -16.04 -7.39 46.17
N VAL A 641 -15.87 -8.40 47.02
CA VAL A 641 -15.30 -9.70 46.65
C VAL A 641 -16.27 -10.83 46.96
N SER A 642 -16.40 -11.75 46.01
CA SER A 642 -17.26 -12.94 46.15
C SER A 642 -16.62 -14.02 47.03
N GLU A 643 -17.44 -14.90 47.60
CA GLU A 643 -16.94 -16.01 48.42
C GLU A 643 -15.98 -16.95 47.64
N SER A 644 -16.23 -17.20 46.36
CA SER A 644 -15.37 -18.05 45.53
C SER A 644 -13.94 -17.49 45.44
N THR A 645 -13.79 -16.18 45.25
CA THR A 645 -12.48 -15.52 45.23
C THR A 645 -11.77 -15.63 46.58
N ILE A 646 -12.49 -15.46 47.69
CA ILE A 646 -11.91 -15.59 49.05
C ILE A 646 -11.38 -17.00 49.30
N GLN A 647 -12.12 -18.03 48.87
CA GLN A 647 -11.68 -19.42 48.99
C GLN A 647 -10.37 -19.68 48.22
N ILE A 648 -10.17 -19.01 47.08
CA ILE A 648 -8.92 -19.12 46.31
C ILE A 648 -7.79 -18.41 47.04
N LEU A 649 -8.02 -17.19 47.54
CA LEU A 649 -7.03 -16.43 48.31
C LEU A 649 -6.56 -17.18 49.55
N GLN A 650 -7.47 -17.89 50.25
CA GLN A 650 -7.14 -18.74 51.40
C GLN A 650 -6.21 -19.91 51.06
N ARG A 651 -6.15 -20.33 49.79
CA ARG A 651 -5.24 -21.37 49.29
C ARG A 651 -3.88 -20.82 48.86
N THR A 652 -3.64 -19.52 49.00
CA THR A 652 -2.38 -18.86 48.62
C THR A 652 -1.57 -18.44 49.85
N ASP A 653 -0.27 -18.21 49.67
CA ASP A 653 0.63 -17.80 50.74
C ASP A 653 0.43 -16.32 51.17
N CYS A 654 -0.35 -15.54 50.40
CA CYS A 654 -0.63 -14.14 50.66
C CYS A 654 -1.79 -13.98 51.67
N GLN A 655 -1.53 -13.30 52.78
CA GLN A 655 -2.57 -13.00 53.78
C GLN A 655 -3.30 -11.71 53.45
N PHE A 656 -4.47 -11.82 52.84
CA PHE A 656 -5.36 -10.69 52.57
C PHE A 656 -6.26 -10.40 53.77
N GLU A 657 -6.47 -9.11 54.04
CA GLU A 657 -7.39 -8.62 55.06
C GLU A 657 -8.77 -8.42 54.44
N CYS A 658 -9.76 -9.20 54.90
CA CYS A 658 -11.10 -9.21 54.35
C CYS A 658 -12.15 -9.10 55.47
N GLU A 659 -13.10 -8.17 55.33
CA GLU A 659 -14.22 -8.00 56.25
C GLU A 659 -15.48 -8.68 55.70
N ARG A 660 -16.24 -9.37 56.55
CA ARG A 660 -17.51 -9.99 56.13
C ARG A 660 -18.57 -8.91 55.94
N ARG A 661 -19.15 -8.83 54.74
CA ARG A 661 -20.27 -7.92 54.44
C ARG A 661 -21.61 -8.52 54.90
N GLY A 662 -21.80 -9.82 54.68
CA GLY A 662 -23.08 -10.51 54.89
C GLY A 662 -23.68 -11.05 53.58
N GLU A 663 -24.94 -11.47 53.65
CA GLU A 663 -25.70 -12.00 52.50
C GLU A 663 -26.15 -10.88 51.57
N THR A 664 -25.70 -10.93 50.31
CA THR A 664 -26.05 -10.00 49.25
C THR A 664 -26.93 -10.71 48.22
N TYR A 665 -28.06 -10.09 47.85
CA TYR A 665 -28.90 -10.63 46.78
C TYR A 665 -28.31 -10.32 45.40
N LEU A 666 -27.89 -11.35 44.68
CA LEU A 666 -27.43 -11.29 43.30
C LEU A 666 -28.52 -11.86 42.39
N LYS A 667 -29.02 -11.03 41.48
CA LYS A 667 -30.11 -11.40 40.54
C LYS A 667 -29.76 -12.70 39.81
N GLY A 668 -30.58 -13.75 39.95
CA GLY A 668 -30.38 -15.05 39.29
C GLY A 668 -29.46 -16.03 40.01
N LYS A 669 -28.75 -15.61 41.08
CA LYS A 669 -27.95 -16.49 41.98
C LYS A 669 -28.61 -16.66 43.35
N GLY A 670 -29.42 -15.69 43.78
CA GLY A 670 -30.02 -15.67 45.10
C GLY A 670 -29.18 -14.88 46.08
N LYS A 671 -29.19 -15.26 47.36
CA LYS A 671 -28.37 -14.62 48.39
C LYS A 671 -27.02 -15.34 48.51
N GLU A 672 -25.93 -14.60 48.36
CA GLU A 672 -24.57 -15.13 48.52
C GLU A 672 -23.81 -14.35 49.59
N MET A 673 -22.92 -15.04 50.31
CA MET A 673 -22.02 -14.41 51.27
C MET A 673 -20.94 -13.63 50.52
N THR A 674 -20.69 -12.40 50.95
CA THR A 674 -19.75 -11.50 50.27
C THR A 674 -18.85 -10.77 51.26
N TYR A 675 -17.73 -10.26 50.75
CA TYR A 675 -16.63 -9.73 51.56
C TYR A 675 -16.15 -8.39 51.02
N TRP A 676 -15.61 -7.55 51.91
CA TRP A 676 -14.86 -6.35 51.57
C TRP A 676 -13.38 -6.64 51.68
N LEU A 677 -12.62 -6.40 50.62
CA LEU A 677 -11.16 -6.45 50.68
C LEU A 677 -10.62 -5.11 51.21
N THR A 678 -9.82 -5.14 52.27
CA THR A 678 -9.32 -3.95 52.97
C THR A 678 -7.80 -3.81 52.97
N GLY A 679 -7.04 -4.84 52.62
CA GLY A 679 -5.59 -4.75 52.53
C GLY A 679 -4.88 -6.10 52.46
N VAL A 680 -3.56 -6.07 52.69
CA VAL A 680 -2.70 -7.24 52.79
C VAL A 680 -1.89 -7.13 54.09
N THR A 681 -1.85 -8.21 54.86
CA THR A 681 -1.12 -8.25 56.12
C THR A 681 0.36 -7.94 55.90
N GLY A 682 0.85 -6.89 56.56
CA GLY A 682 2.25 -6.43 56.46
C GLY A 682 2.50 -5.33 55.41
N GLN A 683 1.50 -4.95 54.61
CA GLN A 683 1.57 -3.79 53.71
C GLN A 683 0.58 -2.71 54.14
N LYS A 684 1.01 -1.45 54.13
CA LYS A 684 0.15 -0.30 54.45
C LYS A 684 -0.34 0.32 53.15
N TYR A 685 -1.62 0.15 52.86
CA TYR A 685 -2.31 0.86 51.77
C TYR A 685 -2.99 2.12 52.31
N ASN A 686 -2.80 3.27 51.67
CA ASN A 686 -3.52 4.50 52.01
C ASN A 686 -4.90 4.53 51.33
N LEU A 687 -5.76 3.57 51.68
CA LEU A 687 -7.08 3.47 51.05
C LEU A 687 -7.97 4.64 51.48
N PRO A 688 -8.72 5.26 50.54
CA PRO A 688 -9.62 6.35 50.88
C PRO A 688 -10.80 5.86 51.73
N THR A 689 -11.22 6.71 52.68
CA THR A 689 -12.34 6.43 53.58
C THR A 689 -13.66 6.46 52.79
N PRO A 690 -14.50 5.43 52.88
CA PRO A 690 -15.73 5.37 52.09
C PRO A 690 -16.76 6.32 52.71
N PRO A 691 -17.70 6.85 51.90
CA PRO A 691 -18.85 7.55 52.44
C PRO A 691 -19.82 6.55 53.12
N THR A 692 -20.38 6.92 54.28
CA THR A 692 -21.43 6.13 54.96
C THR A 692 -22.68 6.05 54.07
N ALA A 693 -23.44 4.95 54.10
CA ALA A 693 -24.61 4.74 53.22
C ALA A 693 -25.68 5.87 53.31
N GLU A 694 -25.97 6.38 54.51
CA GLU A 694 -26.88 7.53 54.70
C GLU A 694 -26.29 8.85 54.18
N ASN A 695 -24.96 9.00 54.26
CA ASN A 695 -24.26 10.14 53.71
C ASN A 695 -24.14 10.06 52.19
N PHE A 696 -24.15 8.86 51.61
CA PHE A 696 -23.93 8.66 50.18
C PHE A 696 -25.03 9.26 49.31
N GLN A 697 -26.32 9.06 49.63
CA GLN A 697 -27.42 9.68 48.87
C GLN A 697 -27.37 11.21 48.95
N ARG A 698 -27.04 11.77 50.12
CA ARG A 698 -26.84 13.22 50.29
C ARG A 698 -25.62 13.72 49.52
N LEU A 699 -24.51 12.99 49.58
CA LEU A 699 -23.28 13.28 48.86
C LEU A 699 -23.49 13.21 47.34
N GLN A 700 -24.36 12.32 46.86
CA GLN A 700 -24.71 12.22 45.45
C GLN A 700 -25.47 13.46 44.95
N GLN A 701 -26.39 13.98 45.76
CA GLN A 701 -27.10 15.24 45.49
C GLN A 701 -26.15 16.46 45.59
N ASP A 702 -25.33 16.53 46.64
CA ASP A 702 -24.33 17.60 46.83
C ASP A 702 -23.26 17.57 45.71
N LEU A 703 -22.88 16.39 45.21
CA LEU A 703 -21.96 16.24 44.09
C LEU A 703 -22.53 16.86 42.81
N ALA A 704 -23.81 16.60 42.50
CA ALA A 704 -24.48 17.22 41.35
C ALA A 704 -24.53 18.74 41.47
N GLU A 705 -24.85 19.28 42.66
CA GLU A 705 -24.86 20.71 42.93
C GLU A 705 -23.45 21.34 42.84
N ARG A 706 -22.42 20.65 43.34
CA ARG A 706 -21.02 21.08 43.25
C ARG A 706 -20.53 21.10 41.81
N ILE A 707 -20.88 20.10 41.00
CA ILE A 707 -20.58 20.07 39.56
C ILE A 707 -21.21 21.30 38.88
N VAL A 708 -22.50 21.56 39.11
CA VAL A 708 -23.22 22.72 38.55
C VAL A 708 -22.59 24.04 39.01
N SER A 709 -22.26 24.18 40.30
CA SER A 709 -21.65 25.40 40.85
C SER A 709 -20.25 25.68 40.27
N THR A 710 -19.46 24.64 40.04
CA THR A 710 -18.10 24.73 39.49
C THR A 710 -18.14 25.11 38.02
N LEU A 711 -19.09 24.56 37.26
CA LEU A 711 -19.33 24.92 35.86
C LEU A 711 -19.87 26.34 35.72
N ASN A 712 -20.77 26.78 36.61
CA ASN A 712 -21.25 28.15 36.64
C ASN A 712 -20.13 29.17 36.94
N LYS A 713 -19.20 28.84 37.85
CA LYS A 713 -17.99 29.65 38.09
C LYS A 713 -17.12 29.74 36.83
N ARG A 714 -16.89 28.63 36.14
CA ARG A 714 -16.10 28.57 34.89
C ARG A 714 -16.77 29.33 33.73
N GLY A 715 -18.10 29.27 33.63
CA GLY A 715 -18.89 30.05 32.67
C GLY A 715 -18.78 31.57 32.90
N ASN A 716 -18.76 32.00 34.16
CA ASN A 716 -18.56 33.40 34.53
C ASN A 716 -17.12 33.88 34.29
N GLU A 717 -16.10 33.03 34.51
CA GLU A 717 -14.71 33.35 34.17
C GLU A 717 -14.46 33.41 32.65
N ARG A 718 -15.07 32.50 31.88
CA ARG A 718 -15.05 32.56 30.40
C ARG A 718 -15.74 33.83 29.88
N ARG A 719 -16.87 34.25 30.48
CA ARG A 719 -17.52 35.54 30.15
C ARG A 719 -16.65 36.75 30.49
N LYS A 720 -15.97 36.78 31.64
CA LYS A 720 -15.03 37.86 32.01
C LYS A 720 -13.81 37.92 31.08
N THR A 721 -13.25 36.77 30.70
CA THR A 721 -12.09 36.71 29.79
C THR A 721 -12.45 37.11 28.36
N LEU A 722 -13.65 36.74 27.87
CA LEU A 722 -14.18 37.19 26.57
C LEU A 722 -14.45 38.70 26.54
N SER A 723 -15.03 39.30 27.60
CA SER A 723 -15.23 40.75 27.67
C SER A 723 -13.91 41.53 27.75
N THR A 724 -12.89 40.94 28.38
CA THR A 724 -11.54 41.54 28.46
C THR A 724 -10.80 41.41 27.13
N ARG A 725 -11.02 40.32 26.39
CA ARG A 725 -10.43 40.08 25.06
C ARG A 725 -11.05 40.99 24.00
N GLN A 726 -12.37 41.20 24.02
CA GLN A 726 -13.06 42.17 23.14
C GLN A 726 -12.57 43.62 23.35
N ARG A 727 -12.28 44.04 24.59
CA ARG A 727 -11.67 45.35 24.87
C ARG A 727 -10.23 45.48 24.36
N ARG A 728 -9.50 44.37 24.23
CA ARG A 728 -8.13 44.34 23.68
C ARG A 728 -8.10 44.25 22.14
N THR A 729 -9.13 43.68 21.50
CA THR A 729 -9.18 43.52 20.03
C THR A 729 -9.54 44.82 19.29
N GLN A 730 -10.03 45.86 19.97
CA GLN A 730 -10.23 47.18 19.37
C GLN A 730 -8.98 48.07 19.31
N ARG A 731 -7.81 47.63 19.82
CA ARG A 731 -6.60 48.47 19.89
C ARG A 731 -5.39 48.05 19.05
N HIS A 732 -5.45 46.90 18.36
CA HIS A 732 -4.37 46.50 17.45
C HIS A 732 -4.93 45.87 16.19
N SER A 733 -5.28 46.72 15.22
CA SER A 733 -5.44 46.36 13.82
C SER A 733 -4.23 46.88 13.06
N SER A 734 -3.20 46.04 12.91
CA SER A 734 -2.24 46.13 11.81
C SER A 734 -1.26 44.97 11.89
N ASP A 735 -1.25 44.19 10.81
CA ASP A 735 -0.11 43.44 10.27
C ASP A 735 0.02 41.94 10.57
N GLY A 736 0.28 41.17 9.49
CA GLY A 736 0.78 39.78 9.53
C GLY A 736 -0.21 38.66 9.19
N GLN A 737 -0.49 38.45 7.91
CA GLN A 737 -1.21 37.29 7.35
C GLN A 737 -0.24 36.11 7.18
N LEU A 738 -0.53 34.96 7.80
CA LEU A 738 0.13 33.68 7.56
C LEU A 738 -0.95 32.60 7.34
N GLU A 739 -1.04 32.15 6.09
CA GLU A 739 -1.97 31.15 5.60
C GLU A 739 -1.50 29.73 5.99
N TYR A 740 -2.39 28.96 6.62
CA TYR A 740 -2.37 27.50 6.57
C TYR A 740 -3.75 27.00 6.17
N LEU A 741 -3.73 26.09 5.18
CA LEU A 741 -4.87 25.47 4.49
C LEU A 741 -6.00 25.02 5.42
N HIS A 742 -7.16 25.66 5.26
CA HIS A 742 -8.46 25.08 5.57
C HIS A 742 -8.92 24.22 4.39
N LEU A 743 -9.12 22.92 4.62
CA LEU A 743 -9.89 22.06 3.73
C LEU A 743 -11.02 21.41 4.55
N THR A 744 -12.23 21.84 4.17
CA THR A 744 -13.51 21.12 4.11
C THR A 744 -14.31 20.82 5.39
N ASP A 745 -15.42 21.56 5.46
CA ASP A 745 -16.68 21.42 6.20
C ASP A 745 -17.17 20.00 6.58
N PRO A 746 -17.67 19.82 7.82
CA PRO A 746 -18.59 18.76 8.18
C PRO A 746 -20.03 19.29 8.11
N ALA A 747 -20.61 19.30 6.91
CA ALA A 747 -22.03 19.54 6.69
C ALA A 747 -22.59 18.46 5.77
N THR A 748 -22.62 17.22 6.24
CA THR A 748 -23.45 16.17 5.64
C THR A 748 -23.66 15.06 6.67
N TYR A 749 -24.91 14.59 6.78
CA TYR A 749 -25.41 13.46 7.57
C TYR A 749 -25.87 13.77 9.00
N LEU A 750 -27.06 14.39 9.06
CA LEU A 750 -28.16 13.92 9.91
C LEU A 750 -28.60 12.52 9.48
#